data_AF-A0A7R9V606-F1
#
_entry.id   AF-A0A7R9V606-F1
#
_cell.length_a   1.000
_cell.length_b   1.000
_cell.length_c   1.000
_cell.angle_alpha   90.00
_cell.angle_beta   90.00
_cell.angle_gamma   90.00
#
_symmetry.space_group_name_H-M   'P 1'
#
loop_
_entity.id
_entity.type
_entity.pdbx_description
1 polymer ?
#
loop_
_entity_poly.entity_id
_entity_poly.type
_entity_poly.pdbx_seq_one_letter_code
_entity_poly.pdbx_strand_id
1 'polypeptide(L)'
;MPQPACLVYSSMPMPMSQLARHCMPDNALCRATFRAYLATGDKDTIFQILKWVVPQPQELQKRAFVGHYLSFPDMPEEFNYDADIMELKEEIKMLQSQFIEVHRSSEGVKSLNKDTAAMKKRIKSLEEEKERLNDKVAKAKSQVDKVADRANYMDVCSELRKEQDEEVSLSTQLLEQKKKLEKAEAMHAKAATRVRDLQTSYQEGSAGKLLETLTEEVNSMRAMVGERYPRELEKRQKRVQALQEALSGAVNTEVDLQRLQHQANALHTQIQEVQERRAQSDKQRAGDKKFMQLRQAQQMATMASRKKSDLNAKLERLQEKKATLTSQYEKLTASDGSVAVVSEEEWRAKYESMKAALPAYKKMKKELGDIEAEVFVLAYTEELLVEQESALNRSLERTARKQGVAGFTDIANDLEKVSEQKSVIDEAKGMTLQEISRTVEEINGSIADRKVRLAPQIKKLRQVRQAFAELEAEHSQSKQSYDTAMMQYEQRVGSVEGETAALKSEVLDNESKYHLLHCQLAITDANIRRVSSGPTAERLKDKYQAKLVEAEDASKALRDRSKEIKDTHSTGLSQIDMMNDLIKLLQLKLDLQRREMGMAPSAATAVPVMMNPIGMGGSGSSRPTAAPVARTVGLTPLGNAPAAPAGSQFNTASGANVFVL
;
A
#
# COMPACT_ATOMS: atom_id res chain seq x y z
N MET A 1 28.41 20.90 75.50
CA MET A 1 29.83 20.61 75.73
C MET A 1 30.36 19.94 74.46
N PRO A 2 31.47 20.37 73.84
CA PRO A 2 32.43 21.39 74.24
C PRO A 2 32.36 22.68 73.39
N GLN A 3 32.79 23.79 73.98
CA GLN A 3 33.22 24.99 73.26
C GLN A 3 34.42 24.65 72.35
N PRO A 4 34.61 25.37 71.23
CA PRO A 4 35.96 25.62 70.75
C PRO A 4 36.26 27.12 70.84
N ALA A 5 37.15 27.40 71.79
CA ALA A 5 38.02 28.55 71.93
C ALA A 5 38.02 29.58 70.79
N CYS A 6 37.55 30.78 71.13
CA CYS A 6 38.17 32.02 70.69
C CYS A 6 39.63 32.02 71.18
N LEU A 7 40.60 31.91 70.27
CA LEU A 7 41.95 32.44 70.50
C LEU A 7 42.55 32.88 69.14
N VAL A 8 42.62 34.20 69.01
CA VAL A 8 43.69 34.99 68.38
C VAL A 8 44.16 34.52 67.01
N TYR A 9 43.62 35.14 65.96
CA TYR A 9 44.38 35.47 64.76
C TYR A 9 43.91 36.83 64.26
N SER A 10 44.54 37.89 64.78
CA SER A 10 44.41 39.24 64.25
C SER A 10 44.96 39.28 62.82
N SER A 11 44.31 40.07 61.98
CA SER A 11 44.74 40.52 60.65
C SER A 11 45.03 39.44 59.59
N MET A 12 43.98 38.96 58.90
CA MET A 12 44.07 38.65 57.47
C MET A 12 42.70 38.86 56.79
N PRO A 13 42.64 39.54 55.63
CA PRO A 13 41.41 39.70 54.87
C PRO A 13 40.91 38.32 54.41
N MET A 14 39.59 38.20 54.37
CA MET A 14 38.78 36.98 54.41
C MET A 14 38.77 35.97 53.22
N PRO A 15 39.57 36.01 52.12
CA PRO A 15 39.47 34.94 51.11
C PRO A 15 40.22 33.64 51.45
N MET A 16 41.31 33.69 52.23
CA MET A 16 42.26 32.57 52.37
C MET A 16 42.00 31.63 53.56
N SER A 17 41.36 32.12 54.61
CA SER A 17 41.14 31.35 55.85
C SER A 17 40.06 30.27 55.69
N GLN A 18 39.17 30.38 54.70
CA GLN A 18 38.11 29.40 54.43
C GLN A 18 38.46 28.37 53.34
N LEU A 19 39.33 28.72 52.39
CA LEU A 19 40.01 27.76 51.50
C LEU A 19 40.78 26.70 52.32
N ALA A 20 41.31 27.12 53.46
CA ALA A 20 41.98 26.26 54.44
C ALA A 20 41.06 25.27 55.19
N ARG A 21 39.72 25.39 55.15
CA ARG A 21 38.84 24.43 55.86
C ARG A 21 38.36 23.25 55.02
N HIS A 22 38.38 23.35 53.70
CA HIS A 22 37.90 22.28 52.81
C HIS A 22 39.02 21.55 52.05
N CYS A 23 40.21 22.15 51.93
CA CYS A 23 41.38 21.52 51.30
C CYS A 23 42.47 21.09 52.29
N MET A 24 42.31 21.27 53.61
CA MET A 24 43.33 20.86 54.59
C MET A 24 43.12 19.42 55.06
N PRO A 25 44.15 18.57 55.04
CA PRO A 25 44.16 17.34 55.82
C PRO A 25 44.16 17.69 57.32
N ASP A 26 43.34 17.00 58.12
CA ASP A 26 43.00 17.32 59.53
C ASP A 26 44.16 17.36 60.54
N ASN A 27 45.40 17.05 60.13
CA ASN A 27 46.55 17.02 61.04
C ASN A 27 47.26 18.38 61.15
N ALA A 28 47.48 18.85 62.39
CA ALA A 28 48.07 20.16 62.68
C ALA A 28 49.50 20.36 62.11
N LEU A 29 50.33 19.31 62.07
CA LEU A 29 51.66 19.33 61.43
C LEU A 29 51.58 19.53 59.90
N CYS A 30 50.48 19.09 59.28
CA CYS A 30 50.26 19.19 57.84
C CYS A 30 49.87 20.63 57.41
N ARG A 31 49.35 21.45 58.34
CA ARG A 31 48.96 22.84 58.05
C ARG A 31 50.16 23.78 57.89
N ALA A 32 51.21 23.56 58.68
CA ALA A 32 52.44 24.32 58.57
C ALA A 32 53.20 23.98 57.27
N THR A 33 53.29 22.69 56.93
CA THR A 33 53.90 22.24 55.67
C THR A 33 53.07 22.66 54.45
N PHE A 34 51.74 22.59 54.50
CA PHE A 34 50.87 23.12 53.43
C PHE A 34 51.05 24.62 53.20
N ARG A 35 51.16 25.43 54.26
CA ARG A 35 51.46 26.87 54.14
C ARG A 35 52.85 27.11 53.55
N ALA A 36 53.84 26.30 53.91
CA ALA A 36 55.18 26.37 53.34
C ALA A 36 55.16 26.01 51.84
N TYR A 37 54.49 24.91 51.45
CA TYR A 37 54.36 24.49 50.05
C TYR A 37 53.57 25.49 49.19
N LEU A 38 52.56 26.14 49.76
CA LEU A 38 51.83 27.22 49.10
C LEU A 38 52.70 28.47 48.92
N ALA A 39 53.52 28.83 49.92
CA ALA A 39 54.43 29.97 49.85
C ALA A 39 55.60 29.74 48.87
N THR A 40 56.08 28.50 48.73
CA THR A 40 57.11 28.10 47.75
C THR A 40 56.56 27.87 46.34
N GLY A 41 55.24 27.90 46.16
CA GLY A 41 54.61 27.72 44.85
C GLY A 41 54.62 26.28 44.33
N ASP A 42 54.52 25.28 45.23
CA ASP A 42 54.56 23.88 44.84
C ASP A 42 53.38 23.48 43.93
N LYS A 43 53.71 22.82 42.81
CA LYS A 43 52.79 22.59 41.69
C LYS A 43 51.66 21.63 42.05
N ASP A 44 51.97 20.57 42.81
CA ASP A 44 50.99 19.56 43.19
C ASP A 44 49.98 20.13 44.19
N THR A 45 50.45 20.95 45.13
CA THR A 45 49.60 21.64 46.11
C THR A 45 48.69 22.67 45.43
N ILE A 46 49.22 23.49 44.53
CA ILE A 46 48.44 24.50 43.78
C ILE A 46 47.42 23.84 42.85
N PHE A 47 47.80 22.76 42.16
CA PHE A 47 46.87 22.04 41.28
C PHE A 47 45.74 21.36 42.05
N GLN A 48 45.97 20.86 43.25
CA GLN A 48 44.88 20.35 44.09
C GLN A 48 43.90 21.45 44.50
N ILE A 49 44.41 22.66 44.81
CA ILE A 49 43.57 23.82 45.10
C ILE A 49 42.79 24.25 43.86
N LEU A 50 43.43 24.36 42.70
CA LEU A 50 42.77 24.73 41.45
C LEU A 50 41.74 23.69 41.00
N LYS A 51 42.03 22.40 41.19
CA LYS A 51 41.08 21.31 40.93
C LYS A 51 39.82 21.44 41.79
N TRP A 52 39.89 22.07 42.95
CA TRP A 52 38.72 22.32 43.79
C TRP A 52 38.04 23.67 43.47
N VAL A 53 38.82 24.73 43.26
CA VAL A 53 38.31 26.09 43.01
C VAL A 53 37.65 26.23 41.64
N VAL A 54 38.27 25.68 40.59
CA VAL A 54 37.85 25.87 39.20
C VAL A 54 36.48 25.23 38.88
N PRO A 55 36.13 24.04 39.38
CA PRO A 55 34.81 23.44 39.08
C PRO A 55 33.61 24.14 39.73
N GLN A 56 33.81 24.95 40.78
CA GLN A 56 32.72 25.50 41.59
C GLN A 56 32.73 27.05 41.70
N PRO A 57 32.83 27.81 40.59
CA PRO A 57 32.95 29.26 40.64
C PRO A 57 31.68 29.93 41.18
N GLN A 58 30.50 29.37 40.88
CA GLN A 58 29.22 29.93 41.33
C GLN A 58 29.03 29.78 42.85
N GLU A 59 29.49 28.69 43.46
CA GLU A 59 29.40 28.51 44.91
C GLU A 59 30.39 29.42 45.65
N LEU A 60 31.61 29.56 45.12
CA LEU A 60 32.61 30.45 45.69
C LEU A 60 32.20 31.91 45.59
N GLN A 61 31.57 32.33 44.49
CA GLN A 61 31.01 33.67 44.34
C GLN A 61 29.93 33.95 45.39
N LYS A 62 29.01 32.99 45.61
CA LYS A 62 27.97 33.09 46.66
C LYS A 62 28.59 33.18 48.05
N ARG A 63 29.57 32.35 48.35
CA ARG A 63 30.26 32.35 49.65
C ARG A 63 31.04 33.65 49.89
N ALA A 64 31.72 34.17 48.88
CA ALA A 64 32.41 35.45 48.99
C ALA A 64 31.43 36.61 49.20
N PHE A 65 30.30 36.61 48.49
CA PHE A 65 29.25 37.62 48.65
C PHE A 65 28.64 37.57 50.06
N VAL A 66 28.17 36.41 50.50
CA VAL A 66 27.58 36.24 51.85
C VAL A 66 28.61 36.49 52.95
N GLY A 67 29.85 36.03 52.75
CA GLY A 67 30.94 36.21 53.71
C GLY A 67 31.32 37.67 53.95
N HIS A 68 31.18 38.55 52.95
CA HIS A 68 31.43 39.98 53.10
C HIS A 68 30.37 40.67 53.98
N TYR A 69 29.09 40.31 53.83
CA TYR A 69 27.99 40.93 54.59
C TYR A 69 27.78 40.31 55.98
N LEU A 70 28.29 39.10 56.22
CA LEU A 70 28.23 38.42 57.52
C LEU A 70 29.52 38.57 58.35
N SER A 71 30.57 39.19 57.81
CA SER A 71 31.77 39.48 58.58
C SER A 71 31.56 40.68 59.49
N PHE A 72 31.72 40.49 60.80
CA PHE A 72 31.84 41.61 61.73
C PHE A 72 33.24 42.24 61.63
N PRO A 73 33.37 43.58 61.71
CA PRO A 73 34.66 44.22 61.91
C PRO A 73 35.26 43.79 63.25
N ASP A 74 36.56 43.51 63.27
CA ASP A 74 37.30 43.11 64.47
C ASP A 74 37.43 44.33 65.40
N MET A 75 36.78 44.28 66.58
CA MET A 75 36.67 45.39 67.51
C MET A 75 37.38 45.07 68.83
N PRO A 76 38.23 45.97 69.37
CA PRO A 76 38.87 45.75 70.67
C PRO A 76 37.86 45.46 71.79
N GLU A 77 38.19 44.53 72.68
CA GLU A 77 37.29 44.02 73.72
C GLU A 77 36.79 45.10 74.70
N GLU A 78 37.51 46.22 74.80
CA GLU A 78 37.19 47.40 75.64
C GLU A 78 35.88 48.10 75.20
N PHE A 79 35.60 48.15 73.89
CA PHE A 79 34.41 48.79 73.34
C PHE A 79 33.16 47.88 73.36
N ASN A 80 33.33 46.61 73.75
CA ASN A 80 32.27 45.62 73.70
C ASN A 80 31.31 45.72 74.90
N TYR A 81 31.67 46.50 75.94
CA TYR A 81 30.88 46.72 77.15
C TYR A 81 30.13 48.06 77.18
N ASP A 82 30.33 48.90 76.15
CA ASP A 82 29.59 50.15 75.99
C ASP A 82 28.14 49.85 75.56
N ALA A 83 27.16 50.48 76.20
CA ALA A 83 25.74 50.19 76.03
C ALA A 83 25.27 50.50 74.59
N ASP A 84 25.71 51.63 74.03
CA ASP A 84 25.32 52.08 72.68
C ASP A 84 25.92 51.15 71.60
N ILE A 85 27.14 50.65 71.83
CA ILE A 85 27.83 49.72 70.92
C ILE A 85 27.18 48.33 71.00
N MET A 86 26.72 47.91 72.17
CA MET A 86 25.98 46.64 72.32
C MET A 86 24.63 46.70 71.60
N GLU A 87 23.87 47.79 71.72
CA GLU A 87 22.59 47.99 71.01
C GLU A 87 22.80 47.95 69.49
N LEU A 88 23.80 48.69 68.97
CA LEU A 88 24.14 48.67 67.55
C LEU A 88 24.58 47.29 67.06
N LYS A 89 25.30 46.52 67.88
CA LYS A 89 25.71 45.15 67.57
C LYS A 89 24.52 44.20 67.50
N GLU A 90 23.53 44.38 68.37
CA GLU A 90 22.28 43.62 68.34
C GLU A 90 21.45 43.98 67.10
N GLU A 91 21.37 45.27 66.75
CA GLU A 91 20.72 45.74 65.52
C GLU A 91 21.39 45.16 64.26
N ILE A 92 22.72 45.18 64.18
CA ILE A 92 23.48 44.57 63.07
C ILE A 92 23.21 43.06 62.99
N LYS A 93 23.16 42.34 64.12
CA LYS A 93 22.83 40.90 64.13
C LYS A 93 21.40 40.64 63.64
N MET A 94 20.45 41.49 64.02
CA MET A 94 19.07 41.41 63.54
C MET A 94 18.99 41.64 62.03
N LEU A 95 19.68 42.66 61.51
CA LEU A 95 19.75 42.93 60.07
C LEU A 95 20.47 41.81 59.30
N GLN A 96 21.52 41.22 59.86
CA GLN A 96 22.20 40.05 59.27
C GLN A 96 21.26 38.83 59.22
N SER A 97 20.45 38.60 60.25
CA SER A 97 19.45 37.52 60.25
C SER A 97 18.40 37.72 59.15
N GLN A 98 17.87 38.95 59.03
CA GLN A 98 16.94 39.32 57.96
C GLN A 98 17.59 39.17 56.57
N PHE A 99 18.84 39.57 56.41
CA PHE A 99 19.59 39.39 55.16
C PHE A 99 19.69 37.92 54.76
N ILE A 100 19.99 37.01 55.70
CA ILE A 100 20.07 35.56 55.42
C ILE A 100 18.72 35.05 54.91
N GLU A 101 17.61 35.43 55.55
CA GLU A 101 16.27 34.99 55.16
C GLU A 101 15.88 35.50 53.76
N VAL A 102 16.07 36.80 53.52
CA VAL A 102 15.77 37.43 52.22
C VAL A 102 16.67 36.88 51.12
N HIS A 103 17.97 36.70 51.37
CA HIS A 103 18.90 36.12 50.40
C HIS A 103 18.53 34.68 50.06
N ARG A 104 18.16 33.86 51.06
CA ARG A 104 17.69 32.49 50.86
C ARG A 104 16.42 32.43 50.02
N SER A 105 15.44 33.29 50.30
CA SER A 105 14.21 33.40 49.51
C SER A 105 14.49 33.84 48.06
N SER A 106 15.36 34.84 47.88
CA SER A 106 15.80 35.32 46.56
C SER A 106 16.52 34.24 45.75
N GLU A 107 17.39 33.44 46.37
CA GLU A 107 18.04 32.29 45.70
C GLU A 107 17.03 31.21 45.30
N GLY A 108 16.04 30.94 46.16
CA GLY A 108 14.94 30.02 45.86
C GLY A 108 14.19 30.44 44.58
N VAL A 109 13.80 31.72 44.49
CA VAL A 109 13.13 32.28 43.31
C VAL A 109 14.01 32.26 42.06
N LYS A 110 15.30 32.62 42.18
CA LYS A 110 16.25 32.57 41.05
C LYS A 110 16.45 31.15 40.52
N SER A 111 16.38 30.14 41.39
CA SER A 111 16.52 28.74 40.98
C SER A 111 15.35 28.26 40.10
N LEU A 112 14.14 28.74 40.37
CA LEU A 112 12.92 28.45 39.59
C LEU A 112 12.90 29.18 38.24
N ASN A 113 13.54 30.36 38.15
CA ASN A 113 13.47 31.24 36.98
C ASN A 113 14.55 30.98 35.90
N LYS A 114 15.35 29.91 36.02
CA LYS A 114 16.45 29.62 35.08
C LYS A 114 15.96 29.36 33.64
N ASP A 115 14.74 28.88 33.46
CA ASP A 115 14.17 28.57 32.13
C ASP A 115 13.52 29.77 31.43
N THR A 116 13.46 30.95 32.07
CA THR A 116 12.77 32.12 31.49
C THR A 116 13.38 32.60 30.18
N ALA A 117 14.70 32.52 30.00
CA ALA A 117 15.37 32.89 28.75
C ALA A 117 15.05 31.92 27.61
N ALA A 118 15.03 30.61 27.88
CA ALA A 118 14.66 29.59 26.92
C ALA A 118 13.17 29.71 26.54
N MET A 119 12.30 29.98 27.52
CA MET A 119 10.88 30.23 27.29
C MET A 119 10.64 31.49 26.49
N LYS A 120 11.34 32.60 26.77
CA LYS A 120 11.27 33.83 25.95
C LYS A 120 11.69 33.58 24.50
N LYS A 121 12.76 32.81 24.29
CA LYS A 121 13.20 32.42 22.93
C LYS A 121 12.15 31.55 22.24
N ARG A 122 11.54 30.59 22.95
CA ARG A 122 10.47 29.74 22.42
C ARG A 122 9.21 30.54 22.09
N ILE A 123 8.80 31.46 22.97
CA ILE A 123 7.67 32.36 22.73
C ILE A 123 7.92 33.18 21.48
N LYS A 124 9.09 33.82 21.36
CA LYS A 124 9.44 34.58 20.16
C LYS A 124 9.40 33.73 18.89
N SER A 125 9.93 32.51 18.94
CA SER A 125 9.86 31.56 17.81
C SER A 125 8.41 31.20 17.44
N LEU A 126 7.55 30.94 18.43
CA LEU A 126 6.13 30.64 18.21
C LEU A 126 5.35 31.86 17.71
N GLU A 127 5.72 33.07 18.13
CA GLU A 127 5.14 34.32 17.63
C GLU A 127 5.51 34.55 16.16
N GLU A 128 6.78 34.35 15.80
CA GLU A 128 7.24 34.41 14.41
C GLU A 128 6.56 33.33 13.53
N GLU A 129 6.38 32.11 14.05
CA GLU A 129 5.63 31.05 13.35
C GLU A 129 4.15 31.40 13.18
N LYS A 130 3.51 31.97 14.22
CA LYS A 130 2.12 32.44 14.18
C LYS A 130 1.94 33.53 13.13
N GLU A 131 2.85 34.50 13.06
CA GLU A 131 2.82 35.56 12.05
C GLU A 131 2.93 34.97 10.64
N ARG A 132 3.91 34.08 10.40
CA ARG A 132 4.05 33.37 9.12
C ARG A 132 2.82 32.55 8.74
N LEU A 133 2.18 31.89 9.71
CA LEU A 133 0.95 31.14 9.48
C LEU A 133 -0.21 32.08 9.15
N ASN A 134 -0.34 33.21 9.86
CA ASN A 134 -1.34 34.22 9.55
C ASN A 134 -1.17 34.79 8.14
N ASP A 135 0.06 35.06 7.71
CA ASP A 135 0.34 35.52 6.34
C ASP A 135 -0.07 34.47 5.29
N LYS A 136 0.22 33.19 5.55
CA LYS A 136 -0.21 32.08 4.68
C LYS A 136 -1.73 31.96 4.65
N VAL A 137 -2.39 32.06 5.79
CA VAL A 137 -3.86 32.04 5.89
C VAL A 137 -4.47 33.24 5.18
N ALA A 138 -3.88 34.43 5.29
CA ALA A 138 -4.34 35.62 4.58
C ALA A 138 -4.22 35.46 3.06
N LYS A 139 -3.10 34.91 2.57
CA LYS A 139 -2.90 34.56 1.15
C LYS A 139 -3.88 33.49 0.67
N ALA A 140 -4.13 32.47 1.47
CA ALA A 140 -5.10 31.43 1.12
C ALA A 140 -6.53 31.99 1.09
N LYS A 141 -6.90 32.81 2.08
CA LYS A 141 -8.21 33.49 2.12
C LYS A 141 -8.42 34.37 0.90
N SER A 142 -7.43 35.18 0.50
CA SER A 142 -7.55 36.05 -0.67
C SER A 142 -7.63 35.29 -2.00
N GLN A 143 -7.14 34.05 -2.06
CA GLN A 143 -7.35 33.15 -3.20
C GLN A 143 -8.76 32.55 -3.20
N VAL A 144 -9.27 32.16 -2.04
CA VAL A 144 -10.61 31.58 -1.85
C VAL A 144 -11.72 32.63 -2.03
N ASP A 145 -11.44 33.91 -1.78
CA ASP A 145 -12.37 35.03 -2.00
C ASP A 145 -12.83 35.18 -3.46
N LYS A 146 -12.13 34.55 -4.40
CA LYS A 146 -12.47 34.57 -5.83
C LYS A 146 -13.53 33.53 -6.23
N VAL A 147 -13.94 32.67 -5.30
CA VAL A 147 -14.88 31.57 -5.54
C VAL A 147 -16.30 31.99 -5.17
N ALA A 148 -17.28 31.71 -6.04
CA ALA A 148 -18.70 31.95 -5.77
C ALA A 148 -19.21 31.02 -4.64
N ASP A 149 -20.19 31.48 -3.85
CA ASP A 149 -20.72 30.76 -2.68
C ASP A 149 -19.68 30.32 -1.65
N ARG A 150 -18.66 31.18 -1.41
CA ARG A 150 -17.57 30.98 -0.45
C ARG A 150 -18.01 30.42 0.90
N ALA A 151 -19.08 30.96 1.49
CA ALA A 151 -19.51 30.59 2.83
C ALA A 151 -19.90 29.11 2.90
N ASN A 152 -20.76 28.67 1.98
CA ASN A 152 -21.24 27.29 1.93
C ASN A 152 -20.09 26.31 1.62
N TYR A 153 -19.22 26.65 0.66
CA TYR A 153 -18.04 25.81 0.36
C TYR A 153 -17.06 25.73 1.52
N MET A 154 -16.85 26.82 2.28
CA MET A 154 -15.98 26.80 3.45
C MET A 154 -16.55 25.92 4.56
N ASP A 155 -17.86 25.98 4.79
CA ASP A 155 -18.55 25.17 5.78
C ASP A 155 -18.46 23.68 5.43
N VAL A 156 -18.81 23.31 4.18
CA VAL A 156 -18.69 21.92 3.68
C VAL A 156 -17.24 21.41 3.72
N CYS A 157 -16.26 22.22 3.32
CA CYS A 157 -14.85 21.83 3.41
C CYS A 157 -14.38 21.70 4.87
N SER A 158 -14.92 22.49 5.80
CA SER A 158 -14.59 22.38 7.23
C SER A 158 -15.18 21.12 7.85
N GLU A 159 -16.41 20.75 7.47
CA GLU A 159 -17.07 19.51 7.89
C GLU A 159 -16.34 18.31 7.30
N LEU A 160 -16.06 18.30 6.00
CA LEU A 160 -15.29 17.24 5.35
C LEU A 160 -13.92 17.05 6.01
N ARG A 161 -13.24 18.14 6.39
CA ARG A 161 -11.96 18.05 7.08
C ARG A 161 -12.09 17.44 8.47
N LYS A 162 -13.14 17.77 9.22
CA LYS A 162 -13.40 17.15 10.53
C LYS A 162 -13.65 15.66 10.37
N GLU A 163 -14.49 15.26 9.41
CA GLU A 163 -14.76 13.84 9.12
C GLU A 163 -13.49 13.09 8.71
N GLN A 164 -12.61 13.70 7.90
CA GLN A 164 -11.31 13.13 7.53
C GLN A 164 -10.36 13.01 8.73
N ASP A 165 -10.28 14.02 9.59
CA ASP A 165 -9.47 13.99 10.80
C ASP A 165 -9.99 12.89 11.78
N GLU A 166 -11.31 12.73 11.88
CA GLU A 166 -11.96 11.66 12.64
C GLU A 166 -11.69 10.28 12.02
N GLU A 167 -11.76 10.12 10.70
CA GLU A 167 -11.40 8.89 10.00
C GLU A 167 -9.93 8.49 10.26
N VAL A 168 -9.01 9.44 10.20
CA VAL A 168 -7.59 9.21 10.52
C VAL A 168 -7.40 8.86 12.00
N SER A 169 -8.12 9.53 12.91
CA SER A 169 -8.10 9.20 14.34
C SER A 169 -8.64 7.79 14.60
N LEU A 170 -9.77 7.43 14.02
CA LEU A 170 -10.37 6.10 14.17
C LEU A 170 -9.49 5.00 13.56
N SER A 171 -8.93 5.24 12.37
CA SER A 171 -8.02 4.26 11.73
C SER A 171 -6.74 4.03 12.52
N THR A 172 -6.15 5.10 13.09
CA THR A 172 -4.97 4.97 13.97
C THR A 172 -5.30 4.25 15.27
N GLN A 173 -6.44 4.56 15.90
CA GLN A 173 -6.93 3.86 17.10
C GLN A 173 -7.21 2.38 16.81
N LEU A 174 -7.84 2.06 15.68
CA LEU A 174 -8.14 0.69 15.26
C LEU A 174 -6.85 -0.11 15.04
N LEU A 175 -5.85 0.49 14.37
CA LEU A 175 -4.53 -0.13 14.22
C LEU A 175 -3.86 -0.38 15.58
N GLU A 176 -3.95 0.58 16.50
CA GLU A 176 -3.39 0.44 17.84
C GLU A 176 -4.11 -0.66 18.65
N GLN A 177 -5.44 -0.72 18.59
CA GLN A 177 -6.24 -1.75 19.24
C GLN A 177 -5.95 -3.14 18.65
N LYS A 178 -5.84 -3.27 17.32
CA LYS A 178 -5.43 -4.53 16.67
C LYS A 178 -4.06 -4.99 17.14
N LYS A 179 -3.07 -4.09 17.19
CA LYS A 179 -1.74 -4.40 17.73
C LYS A 179 -1.77 -4.81 19.19
N LYS A 180 -2.61 -4.16 20.01
CA LYS A 180 -2.83 -4.52 21.42
C LYS A 180 -3.45 -5.93 21.54
N LEU A 181 -4.44 -6.25 20.71
CA LEU A 181 -5.07 -7.56 20.65
C LEU A 181 -4.08 -8.64 20.22
N GLU A 182 -3.37 -8.45 19.11
CA GLU A 182 -2.33 -9.38 18.63
C GLU A 182 -1.25 -9.64 19.71
N LYS A 183 -0.85 -8.59 20.43
CA LYS A 183 0.10 -8.73 21.55
C LYS A 183 -0.50 -9.55 22.71
N ALA A 184 -1.76 -9.30 23.06
CA ALA A 184 -2.45 -10.05 24.11
C ALA A 184 -2.64 -11.52 23.74
N GLU A 185 -3.08 -11.80 22.51
CA GLU A 185 -3.21 -13.15 21.96
C GLU A 185 -1.86 -13.88 21.92
N ALA A 186 -0.79 -13.23 21.48
CA ALA A 186 0.55 -13.80 21.48
C ALA A 186 1.06 -14.11 22.91
N MET A 187 0.75 -13.26 23.89
CA MET A 187 1.06 -13.52 25.30
C MET A 187 0.25 -14.69 25.85
N HIS A 188 -1.04 -14.78 25.52
CA HIS A 188 -1.89 -15.89 25.90
C HIS A 188 -1.41 -17.21 25.30
N ALA A 189 -1.08 -17.24 24.00
CA ALA A 189 -0.57 -18.43 23.32
C ALA A 189 0.75 -18.92 23.94
N LYS A 190 1.66 -18.00 24.31
CA LYS A 190 2.89 -18.34 25.04
C LYS A 190 2.61 -18.92 26.42
N ALA A 191 1.69 -18.33 27.18
CA ALA A 191 1.30 -18.83 28.49
C ALA A 191 0.67 -20.24 28.38
N ALA A 192 -0.25 -20.44 27.44
CA ALA A 192 -0.88 -21.73 27.17
C ALA A 192 0.15 -22.81 26.78
N THR A 193 1.12 -22.46 25.93
CA THR A 193 2.22 -23.38 25.55
C THR A 193 3.05 -23.76 26.78
N ARG A 194 3.43 -22.78 27.61
CA ARG A 194 4.19 -23.02 28.84
C ARG A 194 3.42 -23.90 29.84
N VAL A 195 2.10 -23.74 29.93
CA VAL A 195 1.27 -24.62 30.76
C VAL A 195 1.26 -26.05 30.22
N ARG A 196 1.15 -26.26 28.90
CA ARG A 196 1.24 -27.61 28.31
C ARG A 196 2.60 -28.25 28.51
N ASP A 197 3.68 -27.50 28.35
CA ASP A 197 5.04 -28.00 28.55
C ASP A 197 5.25 -28.39 30.02
N LEU A 198 4.69 -27.62 30.96
CA LEU A 198 4.66 -27.97 32.39
C LEU A 198 3.80 -29.20 32.70
N GLN A 199 2.63 -29.34 32.08
CA GLN A 199 1.79 -30.53 32.24
C GLN A 199 2.46 -31.80 31.67
N THR A 200 3.11 -31.67 30.52
CA THR A 200 3.84 -32.77 29.86
C THR A 200 5.05 -33.18 30.70
N SER A 201 5.85 -32.22 31.17
CA SER A 201 6.99 -32.51 32.05
C SER A 201 6.57 -33.06 33.42
N TYR A 202 5.41 -32.66 33.94
CA TYR A 202 4.82 -33.27 35.14
C TYR A 202 4.44 -34.74 34.93
N GLN A 203 3.86 -35.07 33.78
CA GLN A 203 3.51 -36.46 33.41
C GLN A 203 4.75 -37.34 33.17
N GLU A 204 5.84 -36.77 32.65
CA GLU A 204 7.08 -37.51 32.37
C GLU A 204 7.95 -37.78 33.62
N GLY A 205 7.64 -37.16 34.77
CA GLY A 205 8.13 -37.55 36.10
C GLY A 205 9.65 -37.46 36.36
N SER A 206 10.46 -36.93 35.44
CA SER A 206 11.93 -36.88 35.57
C SER A 206 12.45 -35.45 35.71
N ALA A 207 12.90 -35.10 36.92
CA ALA A 207 13.49 -33.78 37.22
C ALA A 207 14.73 -33.47 36.36
N GLY A 208 15.48 -34.49 35.93
CA GLY A 208 16.67 -34.32 35.07
C GLY A 208 16.32 -33.80 33.67
N LYS A 209 15.28 -34.36 33.03
CA LYS A 209 14.81 -33.91 31.71
C LYS A 209 14.21 -32.51 31.76
N LEU A 210 13.54 -32.16 32.86
CA LEU A 210 13.04 -30.79 33.07
C LEU A 210 14.19 -29.78 33.17
N LEU A 211 15.27 -30.13 33.87
CA LEU A 211 16.45 -29.25 33.95
C LEU A 211 17.18 -29.13 32.61
N GLU A 212 17.27 -30.21 31.83
CA GLU A 212 17.87 -30.20 30.49
C GLU A 212 17.08 -29.29 29.53
N THR A 213 15.76 -29.46 29.46
CA THR A 213 14.86 -28.62 28.65
C THR A 213 14.90 -27.15 29.07
N LEU A 214 14.86 -26.85 30.38
CA LEU A 214 15.03 -25.49 30.88
C LEU A 214 16.40 -24.89 30.55
N THR A 215 17.46 -25.70 30.56
CA THR A 215 18.82 -25.25 30.20
C THR A 215 18.90 -24.93 28.72
N GLU A 216 18.29 -25.74 27.85
CA GLU A 216 18.18 -25.47 26.42
C GLU A 216 17.34 -24.22 26.13
N GLU A 217 16.23 -24.02 26.83
CA GLU A 217 15.40 -22.81 26.72
C GLU A 217 16.18 -21.56 27.15
N VAL A 218 16.90 -21.62 28.27
CA VAL A 218 17.74 -20.51 28.75
C VAL A 218 18.85 -20.20 27.76
N ASN A 219 19.49 -21.22 27.18
CA ASN A 219 20.52 -21.05 26.16
C ASN A 219 19.94 -20.44 24.86
N SER A 220 18.75 -20.89 24.44
CA SER A 220 18.02 -20.33 23.30
C SER A 220 17.62 -18.86 23.55
N MET A 221 17.06 -18.55 24.72
CA MET A 221 16.72 -17.18 25.12
C MET A 221 17.95 -16.27 25.18
N ARG A 222 19.07 -16.76 25.72
CA ARG A 222 20.35 -16.04 25.72
C ARG A 222 20.83 -15.76 24.29
N ALA A 223 20.71 -16.71 23.36
CA ALA A 223 21.05 -16.48 21.96
C ALA A 223 20.12 -15.46 21.28
N MET A 224 18.82 -15.50 21.58
CA MET A 224 17.85 -14.52 21.08
C MET A 224 18.13 -13.10 21.59
N VAL A 225 18.35 -12.95 22.90
CA VAL A 225 18.62 -11.65 23.54
C VAL A 225 20.01 -11.12 23.23
N GLY A 226 21.03 -12.00 23.17
CA GLY A 226 22.41 -11.60 22.96
C GLY A 226 22.77 -11.33 21.50
N GLU A 227 22.19 -12.06 20.54
CA GLU A 227 22.60 -11.97 19.13
C GLU A 227 21.47 -11.50 18.19
N ARG A 228 20.24 -12.04 18.31
CA ARG A 228 19.17 -11.76 17.34
C ARG A 228 18.46 -10.42 17.57
N TYR A 229 17.87 -10.21 18.74
CA TYR A 229 17.09 -8.99 19.02
C TYR A 229 17.91 -7.70 18.91
N PRO A 230 19.16 -7.62 19.39
CA PRO A 230 19.97 -6.41 19.21
C PRO A 230 20.24 -6.08 17.75
N ARG A 231 20.54 -7.10 16.90
CA ARG A 231 20.75 -6.91 15.46
C ARG A 231 19.48 -6.45 14.75
N GLU A 232 18.32 -7.03 15.09
CA GLU A 232 17.04 -6.63 14.52
C GLU A 232 16.62 -5.23 14.97
N LEU A 233 16.84 -4.90 16.25
CA LEU A 233 16.56 -3.58 16.81
C LEU A 233 17.45 -2.52 16.17
N GLU A 234 18.75 -2.76 16.02
CA GLU A 234 19.68 -1.86 15.33
C GLU A 234 19.27 -1.67 13.86
N LYS A 235 18.86 -2.73 13.16
CA LYS A 235 18.36 -2.63 11.78
C LYS A 235 17.08 -1.80 11.70
N ARG A 236 16.13 -1.98 12.64
CA ARG A 236 14.89 -1.19 12.71
C ARG A 236 15.18 0.26 13.08
N GLN A 237 16.08 0.52 14.02
CA GLN A 237 16.52 1.87 14.40
C GLN A 237 17.17 2.59 13.22
N LYS A 238 18.09 1.95 12.50
CA LYS A 238 18.68 2.51 11.27
C LYS A 238 17.63 2.82 10.21
N ARG A 239 16.62 1.96 10.05
CA ARG A 239 15.50 2.22 9.11
C ARG A 239 14.64 3.40 9.56
N VAL A 240 14.32 3.49 10.84
CA VAL A 240 13.55 4.62 11.40
C VAL A 240 14.35 5.91 11.27
N GLN A 241 15.64 5.89 11.58
CA GLN A 241 16.53 7.03 11.42
C GLN A 241 16.60 7.46 9.94
N ALA A 242 16.78 6.53 9.00
CA ALA A 242 16.79 6.85 7.57
C ALA A 242 15.43 7.43 7.09
N LEU A 243 14.31 6.92 7.61
CA LEU A 243 12.99 7.47 7.32
C LEU A 243 12.80 8.85 7.94
N GLN A 244 13.29 9.08 9.16
CA GLN A 244 13.28 10.40 9.80
C GLN A 244 14.18 11.39 9.06
N GLU A 245 15.35 10.96 8.60
CA GLU A 245 16.26 11.76 7.75
C GLU A 245 15.64 12.05 6.39
N ALA A 246 14.86 11.13 5.81
CA ALA A 246 14.12 11.36 4.57
C ALA A 246 12.90 12.29 4.76
N LEU A 247 12.23 12.21 5.93
CA LEU A 247 11.11 13.08 6.31
C LEU A 247 11.56 14.49 6.72
N SER A 248 12.74 14.62 7.33
CA SER A 248 13.31 15.90 7.79
C SER A 248 14.22 16.55 6.76
N GLY A 249 14.89 15.75 5.94
CA GLY A 249 15.66 16.21 4.79
C GLY A 249 14.72 16.60 3.65
N ALA A 250 15.08 17.66 2.93
CA ALA A 250 14.37 18.13 1.76
C ALA A 250 14.49 17.19 0.54
N VAL A 251 14.37 15.87 0.72
CA VAL A 251 14.23 14.91 -0.40
C VAL A 251 12.78 14.97 -0.89
N ASN A 252 12.36 16.18 -1.28
CA ASN A 252 11.01 16.46 -1.75
C ASN A 252 10.97 16.51 -3.29
N THR A 253 12.13 16.46 -3.94
CA THR A 253 12.27 16.58 -5.39
C THR A 253 12.88 15.32 -5.99
N GLU A 254 12.44 14.98 -7.20
CA GLU A 254 12.97 13.86 -7.99
C GLU A 254 14.49 13.98 -8.24
N VAL A 255 14.99 15.21 -8.28
CA VAL A 255 16.42 15.54 -8.44
C VAL A 255 17.24 15.05 -7.23
N ASP A 256 16.71 15.16 -6.02
CA ASP A 256 17.40 14.69 -4.81
C ASP A 256 17.46 13.16 -4.75
N LEU A 257 16.42 12.47 -5.20
CA LEU A 257 16.41 11.01 -5.35
C LEU A 257 17.42 10.55 -6.40
N GLN A 258 17.49 11.23 -7.54
CA GLN A 258 18.49 10.93 -8.58
C GLN A 258 19.92 11.16 -8.08
N ARG A 259 20.17 12.20 -7.28
CA ARG A 259 21.47 12.45 -6.65
C ARG A 259 21.83 11.35 -5.64
N LEU A 260 20.90 10.93 -4.79
CA LEU A 260 21.11 9.81 -3.86
C LEU A 260 21.34 8.49 -4.60
N GLN A 261 20.66 8.26 -5.71
CA GLN A 261 20.84 7.09 -6.54
C GLN A 261 22.20 7.10 -7.26
N HIS A 262 22.65 8.25 -7.73
CA HIS A 262 24.00 8.41 -8.28
C HIS A 262 25.08 8.17 -7.22
N GLN A 263 24.89 8.68 -6.00
CA GLN A 263 25.78 8.42 -4.87
C GLN A 263 25.79 6.95 -4.45
N ALA A 264 24.62 6.29 -4.42
CA ALA A 264 24.51 4.86 -4.14
C ALA A 264 25.24 4.03 -5.20
N ASN A 265 25.08 4.37 -6.48
CA ASN A 265 25.81 3.72 -7.58
C ASN A 265 27.31 3.95 -7.47
N ALA A 266 27.76 5.17 -7.19
CA ALA A 266 29.18 5.48 -7.00
C ALA A 266 29.78 4.71 -5.82
N LEU A 267 29.08 4.64 -4.68
CA LEU A 267 29.49 3.83 -3.53
C LEU A 267 29.49 2.34 -3.86
N HIS A 268 28.54 1.85 -4.67
CA HIS A 268 28.51 0.47 -5.12
C HIS A 268 29.74 0.14 -5.99
N THR A 269 30.10 1.01 -6.92
CA THR A 269 31.32 0.89 -7.73
C THR A 269 32.56 0.91 -6.85
N GLN A 270 32.66 1.82 -5.87
CA GLN A 270 33.77 1.85 -4.92
C GLN A 270 33.86 0.56 -4.08
N ILE A 271 32.73 0.01 -3.65
CA ILE A 271 32.69 -1.27 -2.93
C ILE A 271 33.20 -2.40 -3.84
N GLN A 272 32.78 -2.43 -5.11
CA GLN A 272 33.26 -3.41 -6.09
C GLN A 272 34.77 -3.27 -6.32
N GLU A 273 35.29 -2.06 -6.53
CA GLU A 273 36.72 -1.79 -6.68
C GLU A 273 37.53 -2.22 -5.45
N VAL A 274 37.02 -1.96 -4.24
CA VAL A 274 37.67 -2.41 -2.99
C VAL A 274 37.62 -3.93 -2.86
N GLN A 275 36.52 -4.58 -3.26
CA GLN A 275 36.41 -6.04 -3.27
C GLN A 275 37.36 -6.68 -4.28
N GLU A 276 37.49 -6.11 -5.48
CA GLU A 276 38.41 -6.56 -6.51
C GLU A 276 39.88 -6.35 -6.09
N ARG A 277 40.21 -5.18 -5.54
CA ARG A 277 41.55 -4.91 -4.99
C ARG A 277 41.89 -5.86 -3.86
N ARG A 278 40.93 -6.18 -2.99
CA ARG A 278 41.09 -7.19 -1.94
C ARG A 278 41.30 -8.58 -2.55
N ALA A 279 40.50 -8.98 -3.52
CA ALA A 279 40.65 -10.27 -4.21
C ALA A 279 41.99 -10.40 -4.96
N GLN A 280 42.49 -9.31 -5.56
CA GLN A 280 43.80 -9.25 -6.19
C GLN A 280 44.94 -9.35 -5.16
N SER A 281 44.84 -8.62 -4.04
CA SER A 281 45.80 -8.73 -2.93
C SER A 281 45.80 -10.13 -2.32
N ASP A 282 44.62 -10.76 -2.21
CA ASP A 282 44.47 -12.13 -1.74
C ASP A 282 45.11 -13.14 -2.70
N LYS A 283 45.01 -12.94 -4.01
CA LYS A 283 45.70 -13.76 -5.04
C LYS A 283 47.22 -13.61 -4.97
N GLN A 284 47.73 -12.40 -4.73
CA GLN A 284 49.18 -12.15 -4.57
C GLN A 284 49.75 -12.81 -3.30
N ARG A 285 48.92 -12.97 -2.25
CA ARG A 285 49.31 -13.61 -0.99
C ARG A 285 49.02 -15.12 -0.93
N ALA A 286 48.55 -15.73 -2.02
CA ALA A 286 48.16 -17.14 -2.08
C ALA A 286 49.32 -18.13 -1.82
N GLY A 287 50.58 -17.68 -1.88
CA GLY A 287 51.76 -18.47 -1.53
C GLY A 287 52.09 -18.51 -0.02
N ASP A 288 51.49 -17.65 0.81
CA ASP A 288 51.75 -17.61 2.25
C ASP A 288 50.85 -18.62 2.99
N LYS A 289 51.48 -19.59 3.66
CA LYS A 289 50.82 -20.68 4.39
C LYS A 289 49.91 -20.16 5.52
N LYS A 290 50.29 -19.08 6.21
CA LYS A 290 49.47 -18.47 7.28
C LYS A 290 48.24 -17.79 6.72
N PHE A 291 48.39 -17.11 5.58
CA PHE A 291 47.28 -16.48 4.86
C PHE A 291 46.30 -17.51 4.32
N MET A 292 46.78 -18.62 3.74
CA MET A 292 45.95 -19.74 3.28
C MET A 292 45.17 -20.40 4.42
N GLN A 293 45.79 -20.59 5.58
CA GLN A 293 45.11 -21.15 6.77
C GLN A 293 44.02 -20.18 7.29
N LEU A 294 44.29 -18.88 7.32
CA LEU A 294 43.29 -17.86 7.69
C LEU A 294 42.14 -17.81 6.67
N ARG A 295 42.45 -17.89 5.37
CA ARG A 295 41.46 -17.95 4.27
C ARG A 295 40.57 -19.18 4.41
N GLN A 296 41.16 -20.35 4.66
CA GLN A 296 40.44 -21.59 4.88
C GLN A 296 39.56 -21.49 6.13
N ALA A 297 40.05 -20.92 7.23
CA ALA A 297 39.27 -20.68 8.44
C ALA A 297 38.09 -19.72 8.19
N GLN A 298 38.28 -18.66 7.40
CA GLN A 298 37.20 -17.73 7.00
C GLN A 298 36.18 -18.42 6.08
N GLN A 299 36.62 -19.24 5.13
CA GLN A 299 35.73 -20.03 4.28
C GLN A 299 34.95 -21.07 5.10
N MET A 300 35.59 -21.74 6.06
CA MET A 300 34.92 -22.66 6.98
C MET A 300 33.94 -21.92 7.91
N ALA A 301 34.28 -20.73 8.41
CA ALA A 301 33.39 -19.92 9.22
C ALA A 301 32.17 -19.40 8.43
N THR A 302 32.37 -18.99 7.17
CA THR A 302 31.26 -18.57 6.29
C THR A 302 30.36 -19.75 5.91
N MET A 303 30.93 -20.94 5.64
CA MET A 303 30.15 -22.16 5.42
C MET A 303 29.41 -22.61 6.67
N ALA A 304 30.03 -22.52 7.86
CA ALA A 304 29.38 -22.82 9.13
C ALA A 304 28.25 -21.82 9.45
N SER A 305 28.45 -20.53 9.17
CA SER A 305 27.43 -19.49 9.31
C SER A 305 26.24 -19.72 8.37
N ARG A 306 26.51 -20.07 7.11
CA ARG A 306 25.45 -20.45 6.14
C ARG A 306 24.69 -21.68 6.61
N LYS A 307 25.37 -22.75 7.02
CA LYS A 307 24.73 -23.95 7.58
C LYS A 307 23.91 -23.63 8.84
N LYS A 308 24.41 -22.79 9.75
CA LYS A 308 23.67 -22.31 10.94
C LYS A 308 22.42 -21.52 10.52
N SER A 309 22.53 -20.67 9.50
CA SER A 309 21.40 -19.91 8.95
C SER A 309 20.35 -20.84 8.33
N ASP A 310 20.75 -21.82 7.53
CA ASP A 310 19.85 -22.77 6.88
C ASP A 310 19.15 -23.67 7.91
N LEU A 311 19.87 -24.12 8.94
CA LEU A 311 19.30 -24.88 10.05
C LEU A 311 18.32 -24.05 10.87
N ASN A 312 18.65 -22.79 11.17
CA ASN A 312 17.74 -21.87 11.86
C ASN A 312 16.48 -21.61 11.02
N ALA A 313 16.59 -21.43 9.71
CA ALA A 313 15.45 -21.27 8.82
C ALA A 313 14.57 -22.53 8.75
N LYS A 314 15.18 -23.72 8.78
CA LYS A 314 14.43 -24.99 8.91
C LYS A 314 13.73 -25.11 10.26
N LEU A 315 14.40 -24.71 11.34
CA LEU A 315 13.85 -24.72 12.69
C LEU A 315 12.64 -23.77 12.78
N GLU A 316 12.75 -22.55 12.26
CA GLU A 316 11.62 -21.60 12.15
C GLU A 316 10.45 -22.18 11.35
N ARG A 317 10.71 -22.78 10.18
CA ARG A 317 9.65 -23.43 9.38
C ARG A 317 8.96 -24.57 10.14
N LEU A 318 9.73 -25.36 10.91
CA LEU A 318 9.16 -26.43 11.73
C LEU A 318 8.38 -25.88 12.92
N GLN A 319 8.84 -24.80 13.54
CA GLN A 319 8.11 -24.10 14.61
C GLN A 319 6.81 -23.47 14.09
N GLU A 320 6.83 -22.83 12.93
CA GLU A 320 5.62 -22.31 12.26
C GLU A 320 4.65 -23.44 11.92
N LYS A 321 5.14 -24.56 11.35
CA LYS A 321 4.30 -25.74 11.10
C LYS A 321 3.72 -26.34 12.38
N LYS A 322 4.51 -26.40 13.46
CA LYS A 322 4.02 -26.82 14.78
C LYS A 322 2.93 -25.87 15.27
N ALA A 323 3.15 -24.56 15.19
CA ALA A 323 2.20 -23.54 15.61
C ALA A 323 0.89 -23.56 14.80
N THR A 324 0.97 -23.78 13.48
CA THR A 324 -0.22 -23.91 12.62
C THR A 324 -0.98 -25.19 12.90
N LEU A 325 -0.30 -26.32 13.06
CA LEU A 325 -0.93 -27.59 13.46
C LEU A 325 -1.56 -27.50 14.85
N THR A 326 -0.90 -26.85 15.82
CA THR A 326 -1.50 -26.63 17.14
C THR A 326 -2.68 -25.68 17.08
N SER A 327 -2.65 -24.63 16.25
CA SER A 327 -3.81 -23.76 16.04
C SER A 327 -4.97 -24.48 15.35
N GLN A 328 -4.68 -25.36 14.38
CA GLN A 328 -5.70 -26.21 13.77
C GLN A 328 -6.30 -27.19 14.76
N TYR A 329 -5.47 -27.80 15.61
CA TYR A 329 -5.91 -28.68 16.68
C TYR A 329 -6.76 -27.93 17.70
N GLU A 330 -6.32 -26.75 18.15
CA GLU A 330 -7.07 -25.88 19.06
C GLU A 330 -8.42 -25.45 18.45
N LYS A 331 -8.44 -25.08 17.17
CA LYS A 331 -9.68 -24.75 16.44
C LYS A 331 -10.63 -25.93 16.33
N LEU A 332 -10.11 -27.12 16.02
CA LEU A 332 -10.90 -28.36 15.98
C LEU A 332 -11.46 -28.70 17.37
N THR A 333 -10.65 -28.61 18.42
CA THR A 333 -11.11 -28.83 19.81
C THR A 333 -12.07 -27.74 20.31
N ALA A 334 -11.96 -26.50 19.82
CA ALA A 334 -12.87 -25.41 20.16
C ALA A 334 -14.18 -25.47 19.37
N SER A 335 -14.15 -25.95 18.12
CA SER A 335 -15.37 -26.21 17.33
C SER A 335 -16.12 -27.45 17.80
N ASP A 336 -15.41 -28.44 18.36
CA ASP A 336 -15.98 -29.68 18.91
C ASP A 336 -16.43 -29.58 20.38
N GLY A 337 -16.82 -28.38 20.85
CA GLY A 337 -17.42 -28.20 22.18
C GLY A 337 -18.70 -29.00 22.45
N SER A 338 -19.15 -29.86 21.54
CA SER A 338 -20.32 -30.75 21.71
C SER A 338 -20.10 -32.23 21.36
N VAL A 339 -18.87 -32.68 21.08
CA VAL A 339 -18.60 -34.11 20.88
C VAL A 339 -17.68 -34.56 22.01
N ALA A 340 -18.24 -35.38 22.91
CA ALA A 340 -17.47 -36.06 23.92
C ALA A 340 -16.24 -36.70 23.26
N VAL A 341 -15.06 -36.36 23.77
CA VAL A 341 -13.79 -36.96 23.38
C VAL A 341 -13.94 -38.47 23.45
N VAL A 342 -14.19 -39.12 22.31
CA VAL A 342 -14.19 -40.58 22.19
C VAL A 342 -12.80 -41.01 22.62
N SER A 343 -12.73 -41.73 23.74
CA SER A 343 -11.44 -42.09 24.33
C SER A 343 -10.61 -42.88 23.31
N GLU A 344 -9.29 -42.77 23.41
CA GLU A 344 -8.37 -43.52 22.54
C GLU A 344 -8.63 -45.03 22.61
N GLU A 345 -9.18 -45.50 23.73
CA GLU A 345 -9.61 -46.87 23.98
C GLU A 345 -10.86 -47.25 23.16
N GLU A 346 -11.85 -46.37 23.04
CA GLU A 346 -13.05 -46.60 22.22
C GLU A 346 -12.73 -46.64 20.72
N TRP A 347 -11.78 -45.81 20.26
CA TRP A 347 -11.30 -45.86 18.88
C TRP A 347 -10.48 -47.11 18.58
N ARG A 348 -9.61 -47.53 19.50
CA ARG A 348 -8.89 -48.81 19.39
C ARG A 348 -9.85 -49.99 19.42
N ALA A 349 -10.87 -49.97 20.28
CA ALA A 349 -11.89 -51.00 20.35
C ALA A 349 -12.70 -51.11 19.04
N LYS A 350 -13.10 -49.97 18.44
CA LYS A 350 -13.76 -49.95 17.13
C LYS A 350 -12.86 -50.43 15.99
N TYR A 351 -11.59 -50.05 16.00
CA TYR A 351 -10.63 -50.51 15.01
C TYR A 351 -10.42 -52.03 15.11
N GLU A 352 -10.26 -52.56 16.32
CA GLU A 352 -10.09 -54.00 16.53
C GLU A 352 -11.39 -54.77 16.22
N SER A 353 -12.57 -54.19 16.48
CA SER A 353 -13.86 -54.80 16.08
C SER A 353 -14.04 -54.83 14.55
N MET A 354 -13.64 -53.77 13.85
CA MET A 354 -13.64 -53.72 12.38
C MET A 354 -12.66 -54.74 11.79
N LYS A 355 -11.48 -54.84 12.39
CA LYS A 355 -10.45 -55.81 12.00
C LYS A 355 -10.87 -57.26 12.27
N ALA A 356 -11.62 -57.51 13.35
CA ALA A 356 -12.21 -58.82 13.65
C ALA A 356 -13.44 -59.15 12.78
N ALA A 357 -14.20 -58.14 12.33
CA ALA A 357 -15.33 -58.32 11.43
C ALA A 357 -14.91 -58.72 10.00
N LEU A 358 -13.73 -58.28 9.53
CA LEU A 358 -13.23 -58.59 8.19
C LEU A 358 -13.02 -60.11 7.92
N PRO A 359 -12.37 -60.90 8.80
CA PRO A 359 -12.28 -62.35 8.62
C PRO A 359 -13.63 -63.05 8.80
N ALA A 360 -14.50 -62.57 9.70
CA ALA A 360 -15.86 -63.11 9.86
C ALA A 360 -16.69 -62.94 8.58
N TYR A 361 -16.63 -61.76 7.96
CA TYR A 361 -17.26 -61.49 6.67
C TYR A 361 -16.72 -62.39 5.56
N LYS A 362 -15.39 -62.56 5.47
CA LYS A 362 -14.78 -63.47 4.48
C LYS A 362 -15.22 -64.92 4.68
N LYS A 363 -15.36 -65.37 5.93
CA LYS A 363 -15.86 -66.71 6.26
C LYS A 363 -17.32 -66.87 5.85
N MET A 364 -18.19 -65.94 6.25
CA MET A 364 -19.62 -65.96 5.86
C MET A 364 -19.81 -65.88 4.35
N LYS A 365 -18.98 -65.11 3.64
CA LYS A 365 -19.00 -65.05 2.17
C LYS A 365 -18.60 -66.38 1.53
N LYS A 366 -17.65 -67.10 2.12
CA LYS A 366 -17.27 -68.44 1.67
C LYS A 366 -18.39 -69.45 1.95
N GLU A 367 -18.94 -69.45 3.16
CA GLU A 367 -20.08 -70.30 3.55
C GLU A 367 -21.29 -70.06 2.64
N LEU A 368 -21.57 -68.80 2.27
CA LEU A 368 -22.61 -68.47 1.30
C LEU A 368 -22.32 -69.08 -0.08
N GLY A 369 -21.08 -68.98 -0.57
CA GLY A 369 -20.70 -69.59 -1.85
C GLY A 369 -20.74 -71.12 -1.85
N ASP A 370 -20.41 -71.75 -0.70
CA ASP A 370 -20.52 -73.20 -0.54
C ASP A 370 -22.00 -73.64 -0.55
N ILE A 371 -22.90 -72.89 0.12
CA ILE A 371 -24.35 -73.14 0.09
C ILE A 371 -24.93 -72.91 -1.32
N GLU A 372 -24.52 -71.85 -2.02
CA GLU A 372 -24.95 -71.61 -3.40
C GLU A 372 -24.54 -72.75 -4.34
N ALA A 373 -23.33 -73.31 -4.15
CA ALA A 373 -22.88 -74.48 -4.89
C ALA A 373 -23.69 -75.73 -4.54
N GLU A 374 -23.99 -75.95 -3.26
CA GLU A 374 -24.87 -77.05 -2.81
C GLU A 374 -26.27 -76.92 -3.38
N VAL A 375 -26.87 -75.72 -3.41
CA VAL A 375 -28.17 -75.47 -4.03
C VAL A 375 -28.15 -75.81 -5.52
N PHE A 376 -27.07 -75.48 -6.23
CA PHE A 376 -26.93 -75.83 -7.64
C PHE A 376 -26.83 -77.34 -7.86
N VAL A 377 -26.05 -78.04 -7.02
CA VAL A 377 -25.97 -79.51 -7.06
C VAL A 377 -27.33 -80.12 -6.73
N LEU A 378 -28.02 -79.61 -5.73
CA LEU A 378 -29.35 -80.08 -5.33
C LEU A 378 -30.37 -79.89 -6.46
N ALA A 379 -30.39 -78.73 -7.11
CA ALA A 379 -31.26 -78.48 -8.26
C ALA A 379 -30.96 -79.44 -9.43
N TYR A 380 -29.69 -79.71 -9.72
CA TYR A 380 -29.31 -80.71 -10.72
C TYR A 380 -29.73 -82.13 -10.32
N THR A 381 -29.58 -82.49 -9.05
CA THR A 381 -30.04 -83.79 -8.56
C THR A 381 -31.56 -83.91 -8.58
N GLU A 382 -32.29 -82.83 -8.31
CA GLU A 382 -33.74 -82.77 -8.41
C GLU A 382 -34.19 -82.99 -9.86
N GLU A 383 -33.57 -82.31 -10.83
CA GLU A 383 -33.86 -82.51 -12.25
C GLU A 383 -33.61 -83.97 -12.69
N LEU A 384 -32.50 -84.56 -12.25
CA LEU A 384 -32.18 -85.96 -12.52
C LEU A 384 -33.20 -86.92 -11.89
N LEU A 385 -33.62 -86.66 -10.66
CA LEU A 385 -34.62 -87.47 -9.96
C LEU A 385 -36.01 -87.34 -10.60
N VAL A 386 -36.42 -86.15 -11.03
CA VAL A 386 -37.66 -85.93 -11.77
C VAL A 386 -37.63 -86.67 -13.11
N GLU A 387 -36.48 -86.67 -13.80
CA GLU A 387 -36.31 -87.44 -15.03
C GLU A 387 -36.44 -88.95 -14.77
N GLN A 388 -35.82 -89.45 -13.70
CA GLN A 388 -35.92 -90.85 -13.27
C GLN A 388 -37.33 -91.23 -12.82
N GLU A 389 -38.01 -90.40 -12.04
CA GLU A 389 -39.38 -90.58 -11.60
C GLU A 389 -40.32 -90.60 -12.81
N SER A 390 -40.14 -89.69 -13.78
CA SER A 390 -40.93 -89.70 -15.01
C SER A 390 -40.70 -91.00 -15.82
N ALA A 391 -39.48 -91.55 -15.81
CA ALA A 391 -39.17 -92.83 -16.46
C ALA A 391 -39.81 -94.02 -15.72
N LEU A 392 -39.77 -94.01 -14.39
CA LEU A 392 -40.39 -95.01 -13.51
C LEU A 392 -41.92 -94.95 -13.60
N ASN A 393 -42.54 -93.78 -13.57
CA ASN A 393 -43.98 -93.61 -13.76
C ASN A 393 -44.41 -94.06 -15.15
N ARG A 394 -43.66 -93.75 -16.21
CA ARG A 394 -43.92 -94.30 -17.55
C ARG A 394 -43.78 -95.84 -17.59
N SER A 395 -42.89 -96.41 -16.78
CA SER A 395 -42.74 -97.87 -16.66
C SER A 395 -43.92 -98.49 -15.89
N LEU A 396 -44.28 -97.88 -14.75
CA LEU A 396 -45.40 -98.27 -13.90
C LEU A 396 -46.74 -98.15 -14.62
N GLU A 397 -46.98 -97.09 -15.39
CA GLU A 397 -48.16 -96.96 -16.25
C GLU A 397 -48.23 -98.07 -17.30
N ARG A 398 -47.08 -98.48 -17.88
CA ARG A 398 -47.03 -99.58 -18.84
C ARG A 398 -47.28 -100.93 -18.16
N THR A 399 -46.77 -101.19 -16.97
CA THR A 399 -47.04 -102.42 -16.22
C THR A 399 -48.46 -102.45 -15.65
N ALA A 400 -48.96 -101.33 -15.12
CA ALA A 400 -50.33 -101.16 -14.65
C ALA A 400 -51.35 -101.35 -15.79
N ARG A 401 -51.08 -100.82 -16.99
CA ARG A 401 -51.89 -101.10 -18.20
C ARG A 401 -51.81 -102.56 -18.65
N LYS A 402 -50.67 -103.23 -18.48
CA LYS A 402 -50.52 -104.67 -18.79
C LYS A 402 -51.20 -105.59 -17.76
N GLN A 403 -51.34 -105.15 -16.51
CA GLN A 403 -51.94 -105.93 -15.43
C GLN A 403 -53.38 -105.50 -15.08
N GLY A 404 -53.95 -104.52 -15.76
CA GLY A 404 -55.36 -104.13 -15.62
C GLY A 404 -55.70 -103.37 -14.33
N VAL A 405 -54.72 -102.85 -13.61
CA VAL A 405 -54.90 -102.12 -12.34
C VAL A 405 -54.39 -100.69 -12.51
N ALA A 406 -55.15 -99.85 -13.21
CA ALA A 406 -54.92 -98.42 -13.26
C ALA A 406 -56.12 -97.71 -12.63
N GLY A 407 -55.89 -96.95 -11.55
CA GLY A 407 -56.87 -95.98 -11.02
C GLY A 407 -57.50 -96.25 -9.65
N PHE A 408 -57.07 -97.25 -8.86
CA PHE A 408 -57.65 -97.50 -7.53
C PHE A 408 -56.72 -97.23 -6.33
N THR A 409 -55.40 -97.14 -6.53
CA THR A 409 -54.42 -96.87 -5.46
C THR A 409 -54.19 -95.38 -5.20
N ASP A 410 -54.46 -94.53 -6.19
CA ASP A 410 -54.15 -93.10 -6.13
C ASP A 410 -55.17 -92.35 -5.27
N ILE A 411 -56.46 -92.72 -5.37
CA ILE A 411 -57.56 -92.07 -4.65
C ILE A 411 -57.53 -92.38 -3.13
N ALA A 412 -57.02 -93.56 -2.73
CA ALA A 412 -56.96 -93.95 -1.31
C ALA A 412 -55.75 -93.33 -0.59
N ASN A 413 -54.58 -93.29 -1.24
CA ASN A 413 -53.39 -92.66 -0.68
C ASN A 413 -53.48 -91.12 -0.65
N ASP A 414 -54.18 -90.52 -1.61
CA ASP A 414 -54.43 -89.07 -1.61
C ASP A 414 -55.36 -88.67 -0.46
N LEU A 415 -56.35 -89.50 -0.09
CA LEU A 415 -57.29 -89.16 0.97
C LEU A 415 -56.66 -89.25 2.39
N GLU A 416 -55.77 -90.22 2.61
CA GLU A 416 -55.05 -90.39 3.89
C GLU A 416 -53.97 -89.31 4.08
N LYS A 417 -53.19 -89.00 3.02
CA LYS A 417 -52.21 -87.90 3.05
C LYS A 417 -52.88 -86.54 3.23
N VAL A 418 -54.03 -86.29 2.61
CA VAL A 418 -54.76 -85.02 2.76
C VAL A 418 -55.29 -84.86 4.20
N SER A 419 -55.63 -85.95 4.90
CA SER A 419 -56.12 -85.88 6.29
C SER A 419 -55.00 -85.60 7.30
N GLU A 420 -53.85 -86.30 7.20
CA GLU A 420 -52.70 -86.04 8.08
C GLU A 420 -52.07 -84.67 7.80
N GLN A 421 -51.92 -84.29 6.53
CA GLN A 421 -51.42 -82.97 6.16
C GLN A 421 -52.36 -81.87 6.64
N LYS A 422 -53.69 -82.05 6.59
CA LYS A 422 -54.63 -81.05 7.09
C LYS A 422 -54.53 -80.86 8.61
N SER A 423 -54.35 -81.92 9.40
CA SER A 423 -54.22 -81.80 10.86
C SER A 423 -52.96 -81.04 11.27
N VAL A 424 -51.81 -81.36 10.66
CA VAL A 424 -50.54 -80.66 10.91
C VAL A 424 -50.59 -79.23 10.39
N ILE A 425 -51.23 -79.01 9.24
CA ILE A 425 -51.41 -77.67 8.67
C ILE A 425 -52.35 -76.81 9.53
N ASP A 426 -53.42 -77.36 10.09
CA ASP A 426 -54.35 -76.59 10.93
C ASP A 426 -53.73 -76.23 12.30
N GLU A 427 -52.91 -77.11 12.88
CA GLU A 427 -52.18 -76.85 14.13
C GLU A 427 -51.03 -75.85 13.91
N ALA A 428 -50.27 -75.99 12.81
CA ALA A 428 -49.27 -75.01 12.40
C ALA A 428 -49.89 -73.67 12.01
N LYS A 429 -51.06 -73.65 11.35
CA LYS A 429 -51.82 -72.42 11.06
C LYS A 429 -52.30 -71.77 12.35
N GLY A 430 -52.71 -72.53 13.36
CA GLY A 430 -53.13 -72.00 14.67
C GLY A 430 -51.98 -71.32 15.43
N MET A 431 -50.83 -71.99 15.54
CA MET A 431 -49.63 -71.42 16.16
C MET A 431 -49.11 -70.21 15.38
N THR A 432 -49.03 -70.30 14.05
CA THR A 432 -48.62 -69.16 13.21
C THR A 432 -49.63 -68.02 13.26
N LEU A 433 -50.94 -68.25 13.33
CA LEU A 433 -51.93 -67.17 13.51
C LEU A 433 -51.79 -66.46 14.84
N GLN A 434 -51.48 -67.19 15.92
CA GLN A 434 -51.23 -66.58 17.23
C GLN A 434 -49.92 -65.79 17.27
N GLU A 435 -48.85 -66.32 16.67
CA GLU A 435 -47.58 -65.60 16.53
C GLU A 435 -47.70 -64.41 15.58
N ILE A 436 -48.44 -64.53 14.48
CA ILE A 436 -48.74 -63.43 13.56
C ILE A 436 -49.58 -62.37 14.27
N SER A 437 -50.59 -62.76 15.05
CA SER A 437 -51.43 -61.79 15.78
C SER A 437 -50.61 -61.07 16.85
N ARG A 438 -49.75 -61.79 17.58
CA ARG A 438 -48.84 -61.20 18.56
C ARG A 438 -47.81 -60.28 17.93
N THR A 439 -47.19 -60.69 16.83
CA THR A 439 -46.24 -59.84 16.09
C THR A 439 -46.93 -58.62 15.48
N VAL A 440 -48.18 -58.75 15.01
CA VAL A 440 -48.99 -57.61 14.55
C VAL A 440 -49.33 -56.66 15.69
N GLU A 441 -49.64 -57.15 16.88
CA GLU A 441 -49.84 -56.32 18.09
C GLU A 441 -48.54 -55.62 18.52
N GLU A 442 -47.41 -56.33 18.54
CA GLU A 442 -46.09 -55.77 18.84
C GLU A 442 -45.66 -54.73 17.78
N ILE A 443 -45.93 -55.00 16.49
CA ILE A 443 -45.68 -54.07 15.39
C ILE A 443 -46.58 -52.84 15.54
N ASN A 444 -47.88 -53.00 15.77
CA ASN A 444 -48.81 -51.89 15.96
C ASN A 444 -48.45 -51.05 17.20
N GLY A 445 -48.04 -51.69 18.30
CA GLY A 445 -47.51 -51.01 19.47
C GLY A 445 -46.25 -50.21 19.16
N SER A 446 -45.30 -50.81 18.43
CA SER A 446 -44.06 -50.13 18.02
C SER A 446 -44.33 -48.96 17.06
N ILE A 447 -45.35 -49.06 16.20
CA ILE A 447 -45.79 -47.99 15.28
C ILE A 447 -46.40 -46.84 16.09
N ALA A 448 -47.27 -47.14 17.07
CA ALA A 448 -47.88 -46.13 17.93
C ALA A 448 -46.81 -45.37 18.74
N ASP A 449 -45.87 -46.08 19.33
CA ASP A 449 -44.73 -45.53 20.06
C ASP A 449 -43.84 -44.62 19.18
N ARG A 450 -43.52 -45.09 17.96
CA ARG A 450 -42.75 -44.29 17.00
C ARG A 450 -43.52 -43.06 16.55
N LYS A 451 -44.84 -43.16 16.36
CA LYS A 451 -45.71 -42.03 16.00
C LYS A 451 -45.72 -40.96 17.11
N VAL A 452 -45.78 -41.36 18.38
CA VAL A 452 -45.69 -40.44 19.53
C VAL A 452 -44.31 -39.78 19.61
N ARG A 453 -43.22 -40.53 19.39
CA ARG A 453 -41.85 -39.98 19.40
C ARG A 453 -41.54 -39.06 18.20
N LEU A 454 -42.10 -39.36 17.02
CA LEU A 454 -41.89 -38.57 15.79
C LEU A 454 -42.71 -37.28 15.76
N ALA A 455 -43.90 -37.24 16.37
CA ALA A 455 -44.75 -36.05 16.40
C ALA A 455 -44.04 -34.76 16.85
N PRO A 456 -43.28 -34.72 17.97
CA PRO A 456 -42.55 -33.52 18.38
C PRO A 456 -41.37 -33.19 17.45
N GLN A 457 -40.70 -34.20 16.86
CA GLN A 457 -39.62 -33.98 15.90
C GLN A 457 -40.15 -33.39 14.58
N ILE A 458 -41.30 -33.86 14.09
CA ILE A 458 -41.99 -33.31 12.92
C ILE A 458 -42.43 -31.87 13.19
N LYS A 459 -42.92 -31.55 14.41
CA LYS A 459 -43.27 -30.18 14.79
C LYS A 459 -42.04 -29.25 14.78
N LYS A 460 -40.92 -29.68 15.36
CA LYS A 460 -39.65 -28.93 15.32
C LYS A 460 -39.15 -28.76 13.88
N LEU A 461 -39.23 -29.80 13.05
CA LEU A 461 -38.83 -29.74 11.65
C LEU A 461 -39.68 -28.74 10.85
N ARG A 462 -41.00 -28.69 11.10
CA ARG A 462 -41.88 -27.68 10.49
C ARG A 462 -41.51 -26.26 10.90
N GLN A 463 -41.23 -26.03 12.18
CA GLN A 463 -40.78 -24.72 12.68
C GLN A 463 -39.46 -24.29 12.06
N VAL A 464 -38.48 -25.19 11.98
CA VAL A 464 -37.17 -24.91 11.36
C VAL A 464 -37.33 -24.63 9.86
N ARG A 465 -38.17 -25.38 9.14
CA ARG A 465 -38.46 -25.12 7.72
C ARG A 465 -39.12 -23.76 7.51
N GLN A 466 -40.04 -23.37 8.41
CA GLN A 466 -40.67 -22.06 8.35
C GLN A 466 -39.66 -20.94 8.61
N ALA A 467 -38.85 -21.05 9.66
CA ALA A 467 -37.80 -20.07 9.96
C ALA A 467 -36.75 -19.97 8.83
N PHE A 468 -36.41 -21.10 8.20
CA PHE A 468 -35.53 -21.10 7.03
C PHE A 468 -36.16 -20.39 5.83
N ALA A 469 -37.44 -20.64 5.54
CA ALA A 469 -38.14 -19.97 4.45
C ALA A 469 -38.28 -18.45 4.70
N GLU A 470 -38.53 -18.03 5.95
CA GLU A 470 -38.56 -16.62 6.34
C GLU A 470 -37.18 -15.96 6.16
N LEU A 471 -36.11 -16.62 6.63
CA LEU A 471 -34.73 -16.13 6.47
C LEU A 471 -34.30 -16.05 5.00
N GLU A 472 -34.69 -17.04 4.18
CA GLU A 472 -34.40 -17.06 2.74
C GLU A 472 -35.13 -15.91 2.02
N ALA A 473 -36.36 -15.60 2.42
CA ALA A 473 -37.11 -14.46 1.90
C ALA A 473 -36.45 -13.12 2.29
N GLU A 474 -36.05 -12.95 3.55
CA GLU A 474 -35.33 -11.74 4.02
C GLU A 474 -33.99 -11.55 3.32
N HIS A 475 -33.23 -12.63 3.15
CA HIS A 475 -31.95 -12.60 2.44
C HIS A 475 -32.16 -12.27 0.96
N SER A 476 -33.16 -12.86 0.30
CA SER A 476 -33.50 -12.56 -1.10
C SER A 476 -33.88 -11.08 -1.28
N GLN A 477 -34.70 -10.53 -0.38
CA GLN A 477 -35.08 -9.12 -0.39
C GLN A 477 -33.88 -8.20 -0.15
N SER A 478 -33.05 -8.51 0.85
CA SER A 478 -31.85 -7.75 1.16
C SER A 478 -30.86 -7.76 0.00
N LYS A 479 -30.66 -8.93 -0.62
CA LYS A 479 -29.83 -9.08 -1.81
C LYS A 479 -30.37 -8.25 -2.97
N GLN A 480 -31.67 -8.28 -3.23
CA GLN A 480 -32.29 -7.48 -4.29
C GLN A 480 -32.09 -5.97 -4.04
N SER A 481 -32.20 -5.52 -2.79
CA SER A 481 -31.94 -4.11 -2.43
C SER A 481 -30.47 -3.72 -2.66
N TYR A 482 -29.54 -4.61 -2.31
CA TYR A 482 -28.12 -4.42 -2.54
C TYR A 482 -27.77 -4.39 -4.03
N ASP A 483 -28.26 -5.36 -4.81
CA ASP A 483 -28.02 -5.44 -6.26
C ASP A 483 -28.56 -4.18 -6.97
N THR A 484 -29.72 -3.68 -6.53
CA THR A 484 -30.29 -2.42 -7.04
C THR A 484 -29.41 -1.21 -6.71
N ALA A 485 -28.92 -1.12 -5.47
CA ALA A 485 -28.02 -0.02 -5.07
C ALA A 485 -26.67 -0.11 -5.81
N MET A 486 -26.12 -1.30 -5.97
CA MET A 486 -24.87 -1.53 -6.68
C MET A 486 -24.98 -1.10 -8.13
N MET A 487 -26.05 -1.48 -8.84
CA MET A 487 -26.30 -1.02 -10.20
C MET A 487 -26.37 0.50 -10.32
N GLN A 488 -26.99 1.18 -9.34
CA GLN A 488 -27.04 2.65 -9.33
C GLN A 488 -25.63 3.27 -9.17
N TYR A 489 -24.78 2.68 -8.33
CA TYR A 489 -23.40 3.15 -8.16
C TYR A 489 -22.55 2.86 -9.40
N GLU A 490 -22.66 1.68 -10.00
CA GLU A 490 -21.96 1.34 -11.25
C GLU A 490 -22.34 2.31 -12.38
N GLN A 491 -23.63 2.66 -12.50
CA GLN A 491 -24.09 3.65 -13.47
C GLN A 491 -23.48 5.04 -13.20
N ARG A 492 -23.42 5.48 -11.94
CA ARG A 492 -22.81 6.76 -11.55
C ARG A 492 -21.31 6.78 -11.84
N VAL A 493 -20.61 5.69 -11.51
CA VAL A 493 -19.17 5.53 -11.81
C VAL A 493 -18.94 5.64 -13.31
N GLY A 494 -19.71 4.91 -14.13
CA GLY A 494 -19.60 4.99 -15.58
C GLY A 494 -19.87 6.39 -16.15
N SER A 495 -20.85 7.13 -15.60
CA SER A 495 -21.11 8.52 -16.00
C SER A 495 -19.93 9.44 -15.69
N VAL A 496 -19.40 9.37 -14.47
CA VAL A 496 -18.26 10.21 -14.04
C VAL A 496 -16.98 9.84 -14.79
N GLU A 497 -16.73 8.55 -15.04
CA GLU A 497 -15.62 8.10 -15.87
C GLU A 497 -15.74 8.64 -17.30
N GLY A 498 -16.94 8.63 -17.88
CA GLY A 498 -17.22 9.22 -19.19
C GLY A 498 -16.96 10.73 -19.22
N GLU A 499 -17.45 11.48 -18.22
CA GLU A 499 -17.23 12.92 -18.08
C GLU A 499 -15.74 13.26 -17.92
N THR A 500 -15.02 12.52 -17.08
CA THR A 500 -13.57 12.73 -16.90
C THR A 500 -12.77 12.40 -18.15
N ALA A 501 -13.16 11.38 -18.93
CA ALA A 501 -12.53 11.06 -20.21
C ALA A 501 -12.79 12.17 -21.25
N ALA A 502 -14.01 12.69 -21.32
CA ALA A 502 -14.37 13.80 -22.21
C ALA A 502 -13.57 15.07 -21.87
N LEU A 503 -13.50 15.44 -20.58
CA LEU A 503 -12.72 16.58 -20.12
C LEU A 503 -11.23 16.41 -20.39
N LYS A 504 -10.67 15.21 -20.22
CA LYS A 504 -9.27 14.93 -20.57
C LYS A 504 -9.02 15.11 -22.07
N SER A 505 -9.92 14.64 -22.92
CA SER A 505 -9.83 14.85 -24.37
C SER A 505 -9.89 16.34 -24.72
N GLU A 506 -10.79 17.09 -24.09
CA GLU A 506 -10.92 18.53 -24.30
C GLU A 506 -9.67 19.30 -23.87
N VAL A 507 -9.05 18.91 -22.74
CA VAL A 507 -7.77 19.49 -22.29
C VAL A 507 -6.67 19.23 -23.31
N LEU A 508 -6.52 17.99 -23.79
CA LEU A 508 -5.51 17.65 -24.81
C LEU A 508 -5.72 18.43 -26.11
N ASP A 509 -6.97 18.55 -26.57
CA ASP A 509 -7.30 19.34 -27.76
C ASP A 509 -6.98 20.81 -27.55
N ASN A 510 -7.29 21.37 -26.38
CA ASN A 510 -7.00 22.76 -26.05
C ASN A 510 -5.51 23.03 -25.89
N GLU A 511 -4.74 22.11 -25.31
CA GLU A 511 -3.28 22.18 -25.24
C GLU A 511 -2.66 22.19 -26.65
N SER A 512 -3.15 21.31 -27.54
CA SER A 512 -2.68 21.28 -28.93
C SER A 512 -2.95 22.60 -29.66
N LYS A 513 -4.15 23.17 -29.48
CA LYS A 513 -4.54 24.48 -30.03
C LYS A 513 -3.68 25.59 -29.44
N TYR A 514 -3.44 25.56 -28.13
CA TYR A 514 -2.60 26.54 -27.44
C TYR A 514 -1.17 26.52 -28.01
N HIS A 515 -0.55 25.35 -28.15
CA HIS A 515 0.80 25.24 -28.71
C HIS A 515 0.87 25.69 -30.16
N LEU A 516 -0.13 25.35 -30.99
CA LEU A 516 -0.22 25.83 -32.36
C LEU A 516 -0.30 27.36 -32.43
N LEU A 517 -1.22 27.95 -31.67
CA LEU A 517 -1.39 29.41 -31.60
C LEU A 517 -0.15 30.10 -31.04
N HIS A 518 0.50 29.52 -30.03
CA HIS A 518 1.73 30.06 -29.46
C HIS A 518 2.88 30.10 -30.48
N CYS A 519 3.05 29.03 -31.25
CA CYS A 519 4.01 28.99 -32.35
C CYS A 519 3.67 30.01 -33.45
N GLN A 520 2.40 30.13 -33.82
CA GLN A 520 1.96 31.14 -34.79
C GLN A 520 2.23 32.56 -34.29
N LEU A 521 1.94 32.84 -33.01
CA LEU A 521 2.19 34.13 -32.37
C LEU A 521 3.69 34.46 -32.38
N ALA A 522 4.54 33.49 -32.04
CA ALA A 522 6.00 33.66 -32.09
C ALA A 522 6.50 33.98 -33.52
N ILE A 523 5.93 33.33 -34.54
CA ILE A 523 6.25 33.63 -35.95
C ILE A 523 5.76 35.03 -36.33
N THR A 524 4.55 35.41 -35.96
CA THR A 524 4.01 36.75 -36.24
C THR A 524 4.81 37.83 -35.53
N ASP A 525 5.21 37.62 -34.28
CA ASP A 525 6.07 38.53 -33.53
C ASP A 525 7.44 38.67 -34.19
N ALA A 526 8.04 37.58 -34.67
CA ALA A 526 9.29 37.62 -35.42
C ALA A 526 9.14 38.39 -36.74
N ASN A 527 8.01 38.24 -37.44
CA ASN A 527 7.70 38.98 -38.66
C ASN A 527 7.47 40.47 -38.37
N ILE A 528 6.73 40.82 -37.32
CA ILE A 528 6.52 42.20 -36.87
C ILE A 528 7.86 42.82 -36.50
N ARG A 529 8.71 42.14 -35.73
CA ARG A 529 10.06 42.61 -35.39
C ARG A 529 10.88 42.86 -36.65
N ARG A 530 10.84 41.96 -37.64
CA ARG A 530 11.57 42.11 -38.92
C ARG A 530 11.11 43.34 -39.73
N VAL A 531 9.85 43.72 -39.62
CA VAL A 531 9.27 44.89 -40.32
C VAL A 531 9.37 46.18 -39.50
N SER A 532 9.39 46.09 -38.17
CA SER A 532 9.30 47.25 -37.26
C SER A 532 10.66 47.67 -36.70
N SER A 533 11.66 46.78 -36.66
CA SER A 533 12.96 47.05 -36.03
C SER A 533 14.11 46.29 -36.70
N GLY A 534 15.20 47.00 -37.01
CA GLY A 534 16.45 46.42 -37.52
C GLY A 534 16.82 46.88 -38.94
N PRO A 535 18.04 46.56 -39.41
CA PRO A 535 18.57 47.05 -40.68
C PRO A 535 17.79 46.57 -41.91
N THR A 536 17.08 45.45 -41.80
CA THR A 536 16.18 44.93 -42.85
C THR A 536 14.87 45.72 -42.95
N ALA A 537 14.35 46.22 -41.81
CA ALA A 537 13.15 47.06 -41.77
C ALA A 537 13.41 48.42 -42.43
N GLU A 538 14.56 49.04 -42.09
CA GLU A 538 14.99 50.30 -42.71
C GLU A 538 15.19 50.15 -44.21
N ARG A 539 15.89 49.10 -44.66
CA ARG A 539 16.04 48.81 -46.10
C ARG A 539 14.71 48.60 -46.83
N LEU A 540 13.73 47.97 -46.18
CA LEU A 540 12.38 47.81 -46.75
C LEU A 540 11.67 49.16 -46.82
N LYS A 541 11.74 49.97 -45.76
CA LYS A 541 11.15 51.30 -45.70
C LYS A 541 11.73 52.19 -46.79
N ASP A 542 13.06 52.23 -46.93
CA ASP A 542 13.75 53.01 -47.97
C ASP A 542 13.36 52.56 -49.37
N LYS A 543 13.26 51.23 -49.61
CA LYS A 543 12.83 50.68 -50.90
C LYS A 543 11.40 51.07 -51.25
N TYR A 544 10.47 51.01 -50.30
CA TYR A 544 9.09 51.40 -50.54
C TYR A 544 8.93 52.92 -50.64
N GLN A 545 9.72 53.70 -49.92
CA GLN A 545 9.75 55.14 -50.02
C GLN A 545 10.32 55.60 -51.37
N ALA A 546 11.37 54.94 -51.88
CA ALA A 546 11.89 55.16 -53.23
C ALA A 546 10.84 54.83 -54.30
N LYS A 547 10.13 53.70 -54.17
CA LYS A 547 9.02 53.35 -55.08
C LYS A 547 7.86 54.34 -55.01
N LEU A 548 7.61 54.92 -53.85
CA LEU A 548 6.55 55.92 -53.67
C LEU A 548 6.92 57.21 -54.37
N VAL A 549 8.16 57.68 -54.23
CA VAL A 549 8.69 58.82 -55.00
C VAL A 549 8.65 58.54 -56.50
N GLU A 550 9.07 57.35 -56.96
CA GLU A 550 9.02 56.97 -58.37
C GLU A 550 7.58 56.98 -58.91
N ALA A 551 6.61 56.48 -58.13
CA ALA A 551 5.20 56.50 -58.50
C ALA A 551 4.58 57.91 -58.46
N GLU A 552 5.01 58.76 -57.51
CA GLU A 552 4.63 60.17 -57.44
C GLU A 552 5.16 60.95 -58.65
N ASP A 553 6.42 60.74 -59.03
CA ASP A 553 7.06 61.33 -60.20
C ASP A 553 6.39 60.85 -61.50
N ALA A 554 6.11 59.56 -61.62
CA ALA A 554 5.35 59.01 -62.74
C ALA A 554 3.92 59.59 -62.80
N SER A 555 3.26 59.74 -61.65
CA SER A 555 1.94 60.37 -61.56
C SER A 555 1.99 61.84 -61.95
N LYS A 556 3.04 62.56 -61.56
CA LYS A 556 3.26 63.96 -61.93
C LYS A 556 3.51 64.09 -63.44
N ALA A 557 4.38 63.26 -64.01
CA ALA A 557 4.63 63.22 -65.45
C ALA A 557 3.35 62.88 -66.25
N LEU A 558 2.51 61.98 -65.74
CA LEU A 558 1.20 61.68 -66.36
C LEU A 558 0.22 62.84 -66.24
N ARG A 559 0.22 63.60 -65.12
CA ARG A 559 -0.58 64.82 -64.99
C ARG A 559 -0.09 65.91 -65.94
N ASP A 560 1.22 66.09 -66.07
CA ASP A 560 1.82 67.06 -67.00
C ASP A 560 1.47 66.70 -68.45
N ARG A 561 1.61 65.44 -68.85
CA ARG A 561 1.14 64.94 -70.15
C ARG A 561 -0.37 65.10 -70.33
N SER A 562 -1.17 64.85 -69.30
CA SER A 562 -2.62 65.06 -69.37
C SER A 562 -2.97 66.54 -69.54
N LYS A 563 -2.21 67.44 -68.92
CA LYS A 563 -2.36 68.89 -69.09
C LYS A 563 -1.97 69.31 -70.51
N GLU A 564 -0.83 68.85 -71.02
CA GLU A 564 -0.41 69.06 -72.42
C GLU A 564 -1.47 68.55 -73.41
N ILE A 565 -2.03 67.36 -73.16
CA ILE A 565 -3.13 66.81 -73.97
C ILE A 565 -4.35 67.71 -73.87
N LYS A 566 -4.76 68.18 -72.68
CA LYS A 566 -5.91 69.10 -72.56
C LYS A 566 -5.70 70.42 -73.30
N ASP A 567 -4.50 71.00 -73.18
CA ASP A 567 -4.15 72.26 -73.85
C ASP A 567 -4.15 72.08 -75.38
N THR A 568 -3.69 70.93 -75.89
CA THR A 568 -3.69 70.58 -77.32
C THR A 568 -5.01 69.98 -77.82
N HIS A 569 -5.90 69.51 -76.94
CA HIS A 569 -7.14 68.83 -77.32
C HIS A 569 -8.16 69.81 -77.92
N SER A 570 -8.24 71.03 -77.38
CA SER A 570 -9.16 72.05 -77.92
C SER A 570 -8.77 72.49 -79.34
N THR A 571 -7.47 72.68 -79.58
CA THR A 571 -6.93 73.01 -80.91
C THR A 571 -7.04 71.83 -81.86
N GLY A 572 -6.75 70.61 -81.39
CA GLY A 572 -6.92 69.38 -82.16
C GLY A 572 -8.38 69.10 -82.54
N LEU A 573 -9.35 69.30 -81.64
CA LEU A 573 -10.77 69.18 -81.94
C LEU A 573 -11.23 70.21 -82.96
N SER A 574 -10.83 71.48 -82.82
CA SER A 574 -11.15 72.51 -83.81
C SER A 574 -10.59 72.17 -85.20
N GLN A 575 -9.37 71.62 -85.27
CA GLN A 575 -8.80 71.11 -86.53
C GLN A 575 -9.61 69.95 -87.10
N ILE A 576 -10.04 69.00 -86.26
CA ILE A 576 -10.90 67.88 -86.68
C ILE A 576 -12.26 68.37 -87.17
N ASP A 577 -12.89 69.33 -86.50
CA ASP A 577 -14.18 69.90 -86.91
C ASP A 577 -14.06 70.65 -88.24
N MET A 578 -13.03 71.48 -88.41
CA MET A 578 -12.74 72.11 -89.71
C MET A 578 -12.53 71.06 -90.82
N MET A 579 -11.83 69.96 -90.51
CA MET A 579 -11.58 68.88 -91.46
C MET A 579 -12.86 68.07 -91.78
N ASN A 580 -13.72 67.85 -90.79
CA ASN A 580 -15.01 67.20 -90.97
C ASN A 580 -16.00 68.08 -91.75
N ASP A 581 -16.01 69.39 -91.53
CA ASP A 581 -16.82 70.33 -92.30
C ASP A 581 -16.34 70.40 -93.76
N LEU A 582 -15.02 70.33 -93.99
CA LEU A 582 -14.46 70.15 -95.34
C LEU A 582 -14.95 68.84 -95.98
N ILE A 583 -14.93 67.72 -95.24
CA ILE A 583 -15.42 66.41 -95.72
C ILE A 583 -16.92 66.47 -96.05
N LYS A 584 -17.76 67.05 -95.18
CA LYS A 584 -19.20 67.22 -95.43
C LYS A 584 -19.47 68.10 -96.64
N LEU A 585 -18.71 69.18 -96.82
CA LEU A 585 -18.84 70.08 -97.95
C LEU A 585 -18.46 69.36 -99.26
N LEU A 586 -17.42 68.53 -99.24
CA LEU A 586 -17.05 67.68 -100.38
C LEU A 586 -18.11 66.60 -100.66
N GLN A 587 -18.69 65.98 -99.63
CA GLN A 587 -19.76 64.98 -99.78
C GLN A 587 -21.05 65.59 -100.33
N LEU A 588 -21.48 66.76 -99.83
CA LEU A 588 -22.62 67.51 -100.37
C LEU A 588 -22.41 67.89 -101.84
N LYS A 589 -21.18 68.31 -102.19
CA LYS A 589 -20.82 68.62 -103.58
C LYS A 589 -20.92 67.37 -104.46
N LEU A 590 -20.52 66.21 -103.93
CA LEU A 590 -20.59 64.91 -104.62
C LEU A 590 -22.03 64.41 -104.77
N ASP A 591 -22.89 64.61 -103.77
CA ASP A 591 -24.30 64.22 -103.80
C ASP A 591 -25.14 65.10 -104.73
N LEU A 592 -24.89 66.42 -104.75
CA LEU A 592 -25.54 67.33 -105.70
C LEU A 592 -25.18 66.96 -107.15
N GLN A 593 -23.91 66.62 -107.40
CA GLN A 593 -23.44 66.18 -108.72
C GLN A 593 -24.05 64.83 -109.13
N ARG A 594 -24.34 63.93 -108.17
CA ARG A 594 -25.06 62.66 -108.42
C ARG A 594 -26.55 62.87 -108.69
N ARG A 595 -27.16 63.90 -108.09
CA ARG A 595 -28.60 64.24 -108.28
C ARG A 595 -28.87 64.88 -109.65
N GLU A 596 -27.93 65.66 -110.19
CA GLU A 596 -28.02 66.24 -111.54
C GLU A 596 -27.89 65.21 -112.68
N MET A 597 -27.37 64.01 -112.40
CA MET A 597 -27.13 62.94 -113.39
C MET A 597 -28.25 61.87 -113.45
N GLY A 598 -29.39 62.07 -112.78
CA GLY A 598 -30.58 61.21 -112.93
C GLY A 598 -30.45 59.74 -112.47
N MET A 599 -29.47 59.40 -111.64
CA MET A 599 -29.35 58.07 -111.05
C MET A 599 -30.10 57.97 -109.71
N ALA A 600 -30.87 56.88 -109.52
CA ALA A 600 -31.48 56.50 -108.24
C ALA A 600 -30.41 56.32 -107.14
N PRO A 601 -30.76 56.43 -105.83
CA PRO A 601 -29.77 56.49 -104.76
C PRO A 601 -29.03 55.16 -104.68
N SER A 602 -27.75 55.16 -105.05
CA SER A 602 -26.90 53.99 -104.92
C SER A 602 -26.37 53.90 -103.50
N ALA A 603 -26.80 52.84 -102.80
CA ALA A 603 -26.10 52.34 -101.63
C ALA A 603 -24.63 52.06 -102.02
N ALA A 604 -23.71 52.77 -101.40
CA ALA A 604 -22.29 52.49 -101.51
C ALA A 604 -21.65 52.59 -100.13
N THR A 605 -21.54 51.42 -99.50
CA THR A 605 -20.28 50.82 -99.05
C THR A 605 -19.11 51.78 -98.82
N ALA A 606 -18.80 52.02 -97.55
CA ALA A 606 -17.46 52.30 -97.06
C ALA A 606 -17.26 51.42 -95.81
N VAL A 607 -16.86 50.17 -96.00
CA VAL A 607 -15.48 49.70 -95.78
C VAL A 607 -14.90 50.24 -94.47
N PRO A 608 -14.90 49.43 -93.37
CA PRO A 608 -14.01 49.68 -92.26
C PRO A 608 -12.59 49.39 -92.75
N VAL A 609 -11.77 50.43 -92.89
CA VAL A 609 -10.33 50.24 -93.08
C VAL A 609 -9.78 49.68 -91.78
N MET A 610 -9.46 48.38 -91.85
CA MET A 610 -8.46 47.77 -91.01
C MET A 610 -7.13 48.52 -91.19
N MET A 611 -6.57 48.98 -90.08
CA MET A 611 -5.12 48.97 -89.87
C MET A 611 -4.86 48.38 -88.48
N ASN A 612 -4.80 47.05 -88.48
CA ASN A 612 -4.00 46.25 -87.56
C ASN A 612 -2.71 45.89 -88.34
N PRO A 613 -1.68 45.24 -87.77
CA PRO A 613 -1.14 45.20 -86.40
C PRO A 613 0.42 45.24 -86.43
N ILE A 614 1.09 44.90 -85.32
CA ILE A 614 2.46 44.30 -85.14
C ILE A 614 2.98 44.86 -83.79
N GLY A 615 3.33 44.10 -82.76
CA GLY A 615 3.50 42.65 -82.59
C GLY A 615 4.54 42.41 -81.46
N MET A 616 4.52 41.19 -80.90
CA MET A 616 5.41 40.63 -79.85
C MET A 616 4.97 40.91 -78.39
N GLY A 617 4.71 39.94 -77.50
CA GLY A 617 4.82 38.48 -77.57
C GLY A 617 5.25 37.89 -76.21
N GLY A 618 4.55 36.83 -75.76
CA GLY A 618 4.97 35.83 -74.74
C GLY A 618 4.47 36.08 -73.30
N SER A 619 3.90 35.14 -72.54
CA SER A 619 3.50 33.72 -72.67
C SER A 619 2.46 33.47 -71.53
N GLY A 620 1.30 32.82 -71.75
CA GLY A 620 1.06 31.35 -71.74
C GLY A 620 0.87 30.80 -70.31
N SER A 621 -0.15 30.03 -69.92
CA SER A 621 -1.35 29.51 -70.60
C SER A 621 -2.36 28.94 -69.59
N SER A 622 -3.65 29.08 -69.96
CA SER A 622 -4.74 28.09 -69.92
C SER A 622 -5.14 27.30 -68.66
N ARG A 623 -6.46 27.40 -68.42
CA ARG A 623 -7.37 26.66 -67.53
C ARG A 623 -7.98 25.43 -68.29
N PRO A 624 -9.08 24.80 -67.85
CA PRO A 624 -9.27 23.57 -67.05
C PRO A 624 -9.91 22.38 -67.82
N THR A 625 -10.07 21.19 -67.20
CA THR A 625 -11.34 20.38 -67.18
C THR A 625 -11.23 19.05 -66.40
N ALA A 626 -12.33 18.73 -65.69
CA ALA A 626 -12.93 17.41 -65.41
C ALA A 626 -12.20 16.30 -64.59
N ALA A 627 -12.96 15.71 -63.65
CA ALA A 627 -12.66 14.51 -62.82
C ALA A 627 -13.17 13.21 -63.51
N PRO A 628 -13.18 11.98 -62.91
CA PRO A 628 -12.49 11.38 -61.75
C PRO A 628 -11.82 10.00 -62.07
N VAL A 629 -11.22 9.31 -61.07
CA VAL A 629 -11.15 7.84 -60.82
C VAL A 629 -9.86 7.43 -60.06
N ALA A 630 -10.04 6.45 -59.17
CA ALA A 630 -9.16 5.81 -58.18
C ALA A 630 -7.76 5.33 -58.62
N ARG A 631 -6.78 5.37 -57.69
CA ARG A 631 -6.15 4.19 -57.03
C ARG A 631 -4.98 4.59 -56.09
N THR A 632 -5.03 4.08 -54.86
CA THR A 632 -3.95 3.47 -54.04
C THR A 632 -2.48 3.98 -54.11
N VAL A 633 -1.88 4.24 -52.93
CA VAL A 633 -0.70 3.60 -52.31
C VAL A 633 0.08 4.62 -51.44
N GLY A 634 0.36 4.25 -50.19
CA GLY A 634 1.28 4.94 -49.27
C GLY A 634 1.14 4.34 -47.86
N LEU A 635 1.70 3.16 -47.57
CA LEU A 635 3.09 2.90 -47.15
C LEU A 635 3.55 3.77 -45.96
N THR A 636 3.29 3.21 -44.77
CA THR A 636 3.91 3.48 -43.48
C THR A 636 5.36 2.97 -43.41
N PRO A 637 6.28 3.62 -42.68
CA PRO A 637 7.51 2.99 -42.24
C PRO A 637 7.51 2.65 -40.74
N LEU A 638 7.91 1.39 -40.48
CA LEU A 638 8.88 0.93 -39.47
C LEU A 638 8.68 1.35 -38.00
N GLY A 639 8.07 0.42 -37.24
CA GLY A 639 8.31 0.25 -35.81
C GLY A 639 9.44 -0.77 -35.57
N ASN A 640 10.32 -0.45 -34.62
CA ASN A 640 11.38 -1.34 -34.13
C ASN A 640 11.04 -1.81 -32.71
N ALA A 641 11.10 -3.13 -32.50
CA ALA A 641 10.94 -3.80 -31.22
C ALA A 641 12.20 -3.68 -30.33
N PRO A 642 12.11 -4.00 -29.03
CA PRO A 642 12.37 -5.38 -28.54
C PRO A 642 11.44 -5.76 -27.36
N ALA A 643 11.45 -6.92 -26.70
CA ALA A 643 11.69 -8.33 -26.99
C ALA A 643 11.14 -9.11 -25.77
N ALA A 644 10.54 -10.28 -26.03
CA ALA A 644 10.06 -11.40 -25.18
C ALA A 644 10.47 -11.52 -23.69
N PRO A 645 9.68 -12.29 -22.91
CA PRO A 645 10.15 -13.66 -22.67
C PRO A 645 9.10 -14.79 -22.79
N ALA A 646 9.67 -15.94 -23.16
CA ALA A 646 9.28 -17.35 -23.07
C ALA A 646 7.99 -17.75 -22.34
N GLY A 647 7.24 -18.67 -22.97
CA GLY A 647 6.06 -19.30 -22.42
C GLY A 647 6.30 -20.63 -21.68
N SER A 648 5.21 -21.14 -21.11
CA SER A 648 4.98 -22.58 -20.96
C SER A 648 3.47 -22.89 -20.94
N GLN A 649 3.12 -23.74 -21.90
CA GLN A 649 1.96 -24.63 -22.07
C GLN A 649 0.95 -24.75 -20.90
N PHE A 650 -0.33 -24.54 -21.23
CA PHE A 650 -1.43 -25.35 -20.68
C PHE A 650 -2.45 -25.66 -21.79
N ASN A 651 -2.64 -26.96 -22.02
CA ASN A 651 -3.56 -27.55 -22.98
C ASN A 651 -4.97 -27.54 -22.39
N THR A 652 -5.97 -27.16 -23.18
CA THR A 652 -7.39 -27.44 -22.92
C THR A 652 -7.88 -28.39 -23.99
N ALA A 653 -8.48 -29.52 -23.58
CA ALA A 653 -9.39 -30.27 -24.42
C ALA A 653 -10.34 -31.11 -23.56
N SER A 654 -11.60 -31.01 -23.95
CA SER A 654 -12.82 -31.60 -23.39
C SER A 654 -12.91 -33.11 -23.64
N GLY A 655 -13.72 -33.82 -22.84
CA GLY A 655 -14.12 -35.20 -23.13
C GLY A 655 -14.77 -35.94 -21.96
N ALA A 656 -16.10 -35.89 -21.88
CA ALA A 656 -16.92 -36.76 -21.05
C ALA A 656 -16.82 -38.23 -21.50
N ASN A 657 -16.79 -39.20 -20.56
CA ASN A 657 -17.87 -40.18 -20.33
C ASN A 657 -17.43 -41.40 -19.48
N VAL A 658 -18.37 -41.80 -18.60
CA VAL A 658 -18.80 -43.18 -18.28
C VAL A 658 -17.99 -44.03 -17.28
N PHE A 659 -18.67 -44.23 -16.15
CA PHE A 659 -18.73 -45.41 -15.27
C PHE A 659 -18.50 -46.76 -15.98
N VAL A 660 -17.56 -47.59 -15.48
CA VAL A 660 -17.72 -49.04 -15.26
C VAL A 660 -16.73 -49.48 -14.17
N LEU A 661 -17.26 -50.22 -13.18
CA LEU A 661 -16.69 -50.91 -12.01
C LEU A 661 -16.40 -50.08 -10.75
#